data_AF-A0A9X4JWC2-F1
#
_entry.id   AF-A0A9X4JWC2-F1
#
_cell.length_a   1.000
_cell.length_b   1.000
_cell.length_c   1.000
_cell.angle_alpha   90.00
_cell.angle_beta   90.00
_cell.angle_gamma   90.00
#
_symmetry.space_group_name_H-M   'P 1'
#
loop_
_entity.id
_entity.type
_entity.pdbx_description
1 polymer ?
#
loop_
_entity_poly.entity_id
_entity_poly.type
_entity_poly.pdbx_seq_one_letter_code
_entity_poly.pdbx_strand_id
1 'polypeptide(L)'
;MIELLPPCNNACPVNTNVRGYLAAISKRDYMEAYRLIKANNPFPSVCALICSHPCEAACRRAQVDEPVSIRSLKRFVVEAVGLRTEKVCPTVYTGKKVAVIGSGPSGLTAAYDLARQGHQVTVYDRYQEPGGHFMASLPTFRLPREALRRDVEQILSTGINFVPDTEVGIDISIDELRNKYNAVIISTGLWGGRGLALPGFDHADVLFALPFLNLVNLGKMPRIGKRIVVLGGGNVAMDVARAALRLGALEVTVISLEDREQMPASSWEIIEAIDEGVKLEPGYGPVEVLSSGSSITGIKVQKVKTVLDWEGKFNPVYEPNVYKTIPGDTVILSIGQTPETSFLEGSSLKKDALGYLLTDKKTLTTADSGVFACGEIITGPGPAIAAVASGHRVADIVGRSLKGETMLPVEGETNLIGALPDKVAVKVPHIERQGMQSLLPEQRSLNFLPYEKGLEEEAALREAGRCMSCGLGAKVNIEKCAACLTCQRVCPYGVPVVKEHAGIPVESCLACGICAAACPAGAITLEVLDEIMVKDNPLIARYLAIFACRGVVLDLTRDKFKESSILNKTRLVEIPTSGALRVEWILKAFENGAAGVAIVACGPGQCRHPSGSASCNRVLERARTLLAQLDIKPERLLFCQQSEGEDLIRLLENYYDRLKIIDIN
;
A
#
# COMPACT_ATOMS: atom_id res chain seq x y z
N MET A 1 6.50 -18.58 -17.88
CA MET A 1 5.21 -17.89 -18.04
C MET A 1 5.44 -16.43 -17.73
N ILE A 2 5.12 -15.51 -18.64
CA ILE A 2 5.25 -14.09 -18.35
C ILE A 2 4.07 -13.69 -17.45
N GLU A 3 4.36 -13.32 -16.20
CA GLU A 3 3.35 -12.89 -15.25
C GLU A 3 2.99 -11.43 -15.52
N LEU A 4 1.72 -11.15 -15.83
CA LEU A 4 1.23 -9.79 -16.06
C LEU A 4 1.00 -9.11 -14.71
N LEU A 5 1.86 -8.15 -14.39
CA LEU A 5 1.78 -7.40 -13.15
C LEU A 5 0.68 -6.34 -13.22
N PRO A 6 -0.25 -6.27 -12.26
CA PRO A 6 -1.21 -5.18 -12.19
C PRO A 6 -0.48 -3.87 -11.84
N PRO A 7 -0.99 -2.70 -12.27
CA PRO A 7 -0.24 -1.45 -12.18
C PRO A 7 0.04 -1.03 -10.74
N CYS A 8 -0.87 -1.34 -9.82
CA CYS A 8 -0.70 -1.09 -8.39
C CYS A 8 0.45 -1.90 -7.77
N ASN A 9 0.68 -3.14 -8.20
CA ASN A 9 1.83 -3.94 -7.76
C ASN A 9 3.12 -3.37 -8.34
N ASN A 10 3.13 -3.02 -9.62
CA ASN A 10 4.33 -2.47 -10.28
C ASN A 10 4.75 -1.11 -9.71
N ALA A 11 3.78 -0.24 -9.41
CA ALA A 11 4.05 1.08 -8.84
C ALA A 11 4.55 1.02 -7.39
N CYS A 12 4.31 -0.09 -6.69
CA CYS A 12 4.87 -0.29 -5.35
C CYS A 12 6.35 -0.68 -5.46
N PRO A 13 7.29 0.08 -4.84
CA PRO A 13 8.72 -0.21 -4.97
C PRO A 13 9.16 -1.60 -4.51
N VAL A 14 8.37 -2.26 -3.65
CA VAL A 14 8.61 -3.62 -3.16
C VAL A 14 7.68 -4.67 -3.78
N ASN A 15 6.92 -4.27 -4.80
CA ASN A 15 5.97 -5.11 -5.52
C ASN A 15 4.97 -5.86 -4.61
N THR A 16 4.45 -5.19 -3.57
CA THR A 16 3.41 -5.77 -2.72
C THR A 16 2.23 -6.28 -3.55
N ASN A 17 1.74 -7.48 -3.24
CA ASN A 17 0.63 -8.10 -3.97
C ASN A 17 -0.73 -7.49 -3.59
N VAL A 18 -1.00 -6.28 -4.11
CA VAL A 18 -2.23 -5.52 -3.88
C VAL A 18 -3.46 -6.32 -4.24
N ARG A 19 -3.50 -6.82 -5.47
CA ARG A 19 -4.62 -7.62 -5.97
C ARG A 19 -4.93 -8.82 -5.06
N GLY A 20 -3.89 -9.53 -4.61
CA GLY A 20 -4.02 -10.71 -3.77
C GLY A 20 -4.62 -10.39 -2.40
N TYR A 21 -4.06 -9.41 -1.66
CA TYR A 21 -4.58 -9.14 -0.32
C TYR A 21 -5.98 -8.50 -0.36
N LEU A 22 -6.33 -7.73 -1.41
CA LEU A 22 -7.69 -7.23 -1.58
C LEU A 22 -8.71 -8.36 -1.81
N ALA A 23 -8.32 -9.38 -2.59
CA ALA A 23 -9.12 -10.58 -2.75
C ALA A 23 -9.26 -11.36 -1.42
N ALA A 24 -8.20 -11.44 -0.61
CA ALA A 24 -8.24 -12.07 0.71
C ALA A 24 -9.13 -11.29 1.70
N ILE A 25 -9.07 -9.95 1.71
CA ILE A 25 -10.01 -9.10 2.48
C ILE A 25 -11.45 -9.42 2.09
N SER A 26 -11.75 -9.51 0.79
CA SER A 26 -13.11 -9.77 0.30
C SER A 26 -13.67 -11.11 0.81
N LYS A 27 -12.78 -12.10 1.02
CA LYS A 27 -13.08 -13.42 1.59
C LYS A 27 -13.02 -13.47 3.13
N ARG A 28 -12.76 -12.33 3.80
CA ARG A 28 -12.47 -12.20 5.24
C ARG A 28 -11.26 -13.03 5.72
N ASP A 29 -10.36 -13.36 4.82
CA ASP A 29 -9.10 -14.04 5.16
C ASP A 29 -8.03 -12.98 5.49
N TYR A 30 -8.17 -12.33 6.64
CA TYR A 30 -7.27 -11.24 7.04
C TYR A 30 -5.86 -11.74 7.33
N MET A 31 -5.71 -13.01 7.72
CA MET A 31 -4.40 -13.64 7.91
C MET A 31 -3.66 -13.79 6.58
N GLU A 32 -4.33 -14.29 5.54
CA GLU A 32 -3.73 -14.35 4.21
C GLU A 32 -3.47 -12.95 3.64
N ALA A 33 -4.40 -12.01 3.85
CA ALA A 33 -4.19 -10.62 3.46
C ALA A 33 -2.94 -10.02 4.12
N TYR A 34 -2.77 -10.22 5.43
CA TYR A 34 -1.60 -9.75 6.18
C TYR A 34 -0.32 -10.43 5.71
N ARG A 35 -0.34 -11.74 5.45
CA ARG A 35 0.78 -12.50 4.91
C ARG A 35 1.25 -11.91 3.57
N LEU A 36 0.32 -11.61 2.67
CA LEU A 36 0.59 -11.00 1.36
C LEU A 36 1.11 -9.56 1.47
N ILE A 37 0.64 -8.78 2.46
CA ILE A 37 1.16 -7.44 2.74
C ILE A 37 2.60 -7.52 3.26
N LYS A 38 2.87 -8.40 4.23
CA LYS A 38 4.18 -8.57 4.89
C LYS A 38 5.23 -9.22 3.99
N ALA A 39 4.82 -10.01 2.99
CA ALA A 39 5.70 -10.84 2.18
C ALA A 39 6.96 -10.13 1.68
N ASN A 40 6.80 -8.92 1.12
CA ASN A 40 7.88 -8.08 0.61
C ASN A 40 7.98 -6.73 1.35
N ASN A 41 7.33 -6.60 2.51
CA ASN A 41 7.34 -5.36 3.27
C ASN A 41 7.55 -5.69 4.74
N PRO A 42 8.77 -5.53 5.29
CA PRO A 42 9.04 -5.75 6.69
C PRO A 42 8.42 -4.68 7.61
N PHE A 43 7.86 -3.60 7.04
CA PHE A 43 7.19 -2.52 7.76
C PHE A 43 5.70 -2.39 7.39
N PRO A 44 4.88 -3.44 7.60
CA PRO A 44 3.46 -3.39 7.23
C PRO A 44 2.68 -2.36 8.06
N SER A 45 2.98 -2.20 9.35
CA SER A 45 2.29 -1.29 10.26
C SER A 45 2.67 0.17 10.00
N VAL A 46 3.96 0.46 9.78
CA VAL A 46 4.41 1.80 9.40
C VAL A 46 3.81 2.19 8.04
N CYS A 47 3.87 1.31 7.04
CA CYS A 47 3.35 1.60 5.70
C CYS A 47 1.81 1.62 5.63
N ALA A 48 1.10 1.16 6.65
CA ALA A 48 -0.33 1.34 6.79
C ALA A 48 -0.72 2.78 7.15
N LEU A 49 0.22 3.55 7.73
CA LEU A 49 -0.02 4.90 8.23
C LEU A 49 0.57 5.96 7.31
N ILE A 50 1.86 5.83 6.97
CA ILE A 50 2.63 6.94 6.36
C ILE A 50 2.99 6.74 4.88
N CYS A 51 2.55 5.64 4.26
CA CYS A 51 2.91 5.33 2.88
C CYS A 51 2.32 6.36 1.92
N SER A 52 3.13 6.86 0.98
CA SER A 52 2.70 7.75 -0.12
C SER A 52 1.87 7.04 -1.20
N HIS A 53 1.57 5.75 -1.01
CA HIS A 53 0.60 4.96 -1.78
C HIS A 53 0.69 5.15 -3.31
N PRO A 54 1.89 4.97 -3.93
CA PRO A 54 2.04 5.06 -5.39
C PRO A 54 1.17 4.04 -6.14
N CYS A 55 0.80 2.95 -5.46
CA CYS A 55 -0.14 1.95 -5.95
C CYS A 55 -1.57 2.49 -6.18
N GLU A 56 -2.01 3.52 -5.44
CA GLU A 56 -3.30 4.19 -5.67
C GLU A 56 -3.21 5.14 -6.87
N ALA A 57 -2.11 5.89 -6.99
CA ALA A 57 -1.86 6.76 -8.14
C ALA A 57 -1.84 5.97 -9.47
N ALA A 58 -1.32 4.75 -9.46
CA ALA A 58 -1.32 3.86 -10.63
C ALA A 58 -2.62 3.07 -10.82
N CYS A 59 -3.61 3.19 -9.92
CA CYS A 59 -4.80 2.36 -9.97
C CYS A 59 -5.68 2.71 -11.18
N ARG A 60 -5.91 1.74 -12.07
CA ARG A 60 -6.76 1.92 -13.27
C ARG A 60 -8.21 2.30 -12.94
N ARG A 61 -8.66 2.08 -11.70
CA ARG A 61 -10.01 2.46 -11.26
C ARG A 61 -10.21 3.98 -11.31
N ALA A 62 -9.14 4.76 -11.19
CA ALA A 62 -9.16 6.22 -11.36
C ALA A 62 -9.60 6.68 -12.77
N GLN A 63 -9.68 5.76 -13.75
CA GLN A 63 -10.20 6.03 -15.09
C GLN A 63 -11.73 5.81 -15.19
N VAL A 64 -12.36 5.36 -14.10
CA VAL A 64 -13.80 5.12 -13.97
C VAL A 64 -14.38 6.02 -12.90
N ASP A 65 -13.87 5.90 -11.68
CA ASP A 65 -14.23 6.75 -10.54
C ASP A 65 -12.96 7.08 -9.74
N GLU A 66 -12.90 6.81 -8.45
CA GLU A 66 -11.72 7.05 -7.62
C GLU A 66 -10.84 5.80 -7.47
N PRO A 67 -9.53 5.95 -7.22
CA PRO A 67 -8.68 4.80 -6.90
C PRO A 67 -9.19 4.03 -5.67
N VAL A 68 -8.77 2.76 -5.58
CA VAL A 68 -9.04 1.95 -4.38
C VAL A 68 -8.20 2.49 -3.22
N SER A 69 -8.77 2.65 -2.02
CA SER A 69 -8.10 3.05 -0.76
C SER A 69 -7.17 1.96 -0.21
N ILE A 70 -6.15 1.61 -0.99
CA ILE A 70 -5.16 0.57 -0.71
C ILE A 70 -4.46 0.79 0.63
N ARG A 71 -4.03 2.02 0.96
CA ARG A 71 -3.37 2.29 2.25
C ARG A 71 -4.32 2.03 3.42
N SER A 72 -5.55 2.51 3.32
CA SER A 72 -6.58 2.33 4.36
C SER A 72 -6.93 0.86 4.56
N LEU A 73 -7.02 0.08 3.47
CA LEU A 73 -7.24 -1.36 3.53
C LEU A 73 -6.06 -2.12 4.12
N LYS A 74 -4.83 -1.69 3.83
CA LYS A 74 -3.64 -2.23 4.50
C LYS A 74 -3.72 -1.99 6.00
N ARG A 75 -4.10 -0.79 6.42
CA ARG A 75 -4.27 -0.45 7.84
C ARG A 75 -5.32 -1.32 8.51
N PHE A 76 -6.51 -1.42 7.92
CA PHE A 76 -7.57 -2.31 8.40
C PHE A 76 -7.06 -3.73 8.65
N VAL A 77 -6.33 -4.32 7.70
CA VAL A 77 -5.79 -5.69 7.84
C VAL A 77 -4.77 -5.79 8.98
N VAL A 78 -3.84 -4.84 9.09
CA VAL A 78 -2.81 -4.86 10.14
C VAL A 78 -3.42 -4.74 11.54
N GLU A 79 -4.46 -3.91 11.68
CA GLU A 79 -5.21 -3.72 12.91
C GLU A 79 -6.08 -4.95 13.23
N ALA A 80 -6.81 -5.49 12.24
CA ALA A 80 -7.67 -6.66 12.41
C ALA A 80 -6.90 -7.93 12.83
N VAL A 81 -5.68 -8.12 12.33
CA VAL A 81 -4.82 -9.26 12.72
C VAL A 81 -4.19 -9.05 14.10
N GLY A 82 -3.95 -7.80 14.51
CA GLY A 82 -3.34 -7.47 15.80
C GLY A 82 -1.89 -7.93 15.95
N LEU A 83 -1.29 -7.64 17.11
CA LEU A 83 0.12 -7.93 17.41
C LEU A 83 0.41 -9.43 17.29
N ARG A 84 1.27 -9.80 16.33
CA ARG A 84 1.78 -11.17 16.16
C ARG A 84 3.23 -11.12 15.74
N THR A 85 4.10 -11.61 16.63
CA THR A 85 5.52 -11.80 16.36
C THR A 85 5.76 -13.26 16.03
N GLU A 86 6.13 -13.53 14.79
CA GLU A 86 6.52 -14.86 14.33
C GLU A 86 8.04 -14.93 14.28
N LYS A 87 8.63 -15.82 15.07
CA LYS A 87 10.06 -16.04 15.01
C LYS A 87 10.41 -16.74 13.69
N VAL A 88 10.98 -15.98 12.76
CA VAL A 88 11.47 -16.52 11.48
C VAL A 88 12.97 -16.77 11.62
N CYS A 89 13.35 -18.01 11.88
CA CYS A 89 14.76 -18.40 11.89
C CYS A 89 15.17 -18.99 10.55
N PRO A 90 16.39 -18.73 10.06
CA PRO A 90 16.93 -19.46 8.93
C PRO A 90 17.06 -20.94 9.28
N THR A 91 16.80 -21.81 8.30
CA THR A 91 16.98 -23.27 8.47
C THR A 91 18.43 -23.69 8.34
N VAL A 92 19.26 -22.89 7.67
CA VAL A 92 20.69 -23.15 7.44
C VAL A 92 21.48 -21.87 7.73
N TYR A 93 22.57 -22.00 8.47
CA TYR A 93 23.50 -20.89 8.75
C TYR A 93 24.71 -20.98 7.83
N THR A 94 25.10 -19.84 7.25
CA THR A 94 26.18 -19.73 6.26
C THR A 94 27.57 -19.54 6.89
N GLY A 95 27.63 -19.18 8.17
CA GLY A 95 28.86 -18.79 8.87
C GLY A 95 29.43 -17.41 8.46
N LYS A 96 28.81 -16.71 7.50
CA LYS A 96 29.23 -15.37 7.08
C LYS A 96 28.67 -14.30 8.02
N LYS A 97 29.46 -13.25 8.27
CA LYS A 97 29.11 -12.13 9.15
C LYS A 97 28.92 -10.85 8.34
N VAL A 98 27.86 -10.11 8.61
CA VAL A 98 27.57 -8.81 7.97
C VAL A 98 27.34 -7.73 9.02
N ALA A 99 27.96 -6.56 8.83
CA ALA A 99 27.66 -5.36 9.60
C ALA A 99 26.76 -4.42 8.79
N VAL A 100 25.76 -3.83 9.44
CA VAL A 100 24.89 -2.80 8.88
C VAL A 100 25.00 -1.55 9.74
N ILE A 101 25.25 -0.41 9.11
CA ILE A 101 25.41 0.88 9.78
C ILE A 101 24.14 1.70 9.56
N GLY A 102 23.42 1.97 10.64
CA GLY A 102 22.12 2.62 10.65
C GLY A 102 20.95 1.63 10.69
N SER A 103 20.03 1.87 11.61
CA SER A 103 18.79 1.09 11.83
C SER A 103 17.55 1.73 11.18
N GLY A 104 17.76 2.53 10.13
CA GLY A 104 16.66 3.04 9.32
C GLY A 104 15.97 1.94 8.50
N PRO A 105 14.90 2.29 7.75
CA PRO A 105 14.14 1.33 6.94
C PRO A 105 14.99 0.51 5.97
N SER A 106 15.97 1.11 5.29
CA SER A 106 16.85 0.40 4.36
C SER A 106 17.77 -0.58 5.08
N GLY A 107 18.41 -0.15 6.16
CA GLY A 107 19.33 -0.97 6.96
C GLY A 107 18.64 -2.15 7.64
N LEU A 108 17.51 -1.91 8.31
CA LEU A 108 16.72 -2.97 8.94
C LEU A 108 16.15 -3.97 7.92
N THR A 109 15.73 -3.51 6.74
CA THR A 109 15.28 -4.41 5.66
C THR A 109 16.44 -5.27 5.16
N ALA A 110 17.61 -4.66 4.94
CA ALA A 110 18.79 -5.41 4.50
C ALA A 110 19.21 -6.46 5.55
N ALA A 111 19.19 -6.09 6.83
CA ALA A 111 19.50 -6.97 7.93
C ALA A 111 18.49 -8.13 8.04
N TYR A 112 17.20 -7.85 7.90
CA TYR A 112 16.12 -8.84 7.91
C TYR A 112 16.31 -9.90 6.82
N ASP A 113 16.56 -9.47 5.59
CA ASP A 113 16.73 -10.39 4.47
C ASP A 113 17.99 -11.23 4.59
N LEU A 114 19.13 -10.63 4.95
CA LEU A 114 20.39 -11.35 5.12
C LEU A 114 20.35 -12.34 6.30
N ALA A 115 19.67 -11.99 7.40
CA ALA A 115 19.45 -12.91 8.51
C ALA A 115 18.60 -14.12 8.07
N ARG A 116 17.55 -13.89 7.28
CA ARG A 116 16.72 -14.97 6.69
C ARG A 116 17.47 -15.84 5.70
N GLN A 117 18.49 -15.30 5.02
CA GLN A 117 19.41 -16.06 4.18
C GLN A 117 20.45 -16.88 4.98
N GLY A 118 20.46 -16.76 6.32
CA GLY A 118 21.35 -17.53 7.19
C GLY A 118 22.67 -16.85 7.54
N HIS A 119 22.81 -15.55 7.28
CA HIS A 119 23.99 -14.78 7.68
C HIS A 119 23.88 -14.27 9.12
N GLN A 120 25.00 -14.13 9.82
CA GLN A 120 25.05 -13.48 11.13
C GLN A 120 25.12 -11.96 10.92
N VAL A 121 24.05 -11.24 11.25
CA VAL A 121 23.97 -9.80 11.02
C VAL A 121 24.07 -9.01 12.32
N THR A 122 24.90 -7.97 12.34
CA THR A 122 24.96 -6.97 13.40
C THR A 122 24.57 -5.61 12.85
N VAL A 123 23.61 -4.93 13.50
CA VAL A 123 23.18 -3.57 13.16
C VAL A 123 23.71 -2.62 14.22
N TYR A 124 24.46 -1.60 13.80
CA TYR A 124 24.98 -0.53 14.64
C TYR A 124 24.18 0.74 14.45
N ASP A 125 23.75 1.38 15.54
CA ASP A 125 23.07 2.68 15.49
C ASP A 125 23.51 3.58 16.64
N ARG A 126 23.57 4.89 16.39
CA ARG A 126 23.91 5.91 17.40
C ARG A 126 22.79 6.13 18.41
N TYR A 127 21.56 5.72 18.08
CA TYR A 127 20.40 5.86 18.96
C TYR A 127 20.09 4.57 19.70
N GLN A 128 19.51 4.74 20.90
CA GLN A 128 19.09 3.64 21.76
C GLN A 128 17.96 2.78 21.16
N GLU A 129 16.98 3.41 20.50
CA GLU A 129 15.87 2.70 19.86
C GLU A 129 16.06 2.68 18.32
N PRO A 130 15.90 1.51 17.67
CA PRO A 130 16.02 1.41 16.23
C PRO A 130 14.83 2.04 15.48
N GLY A 131 15.06 2.41 14.21
CA GLY A 131 14.03 2.91 13.30
C GLY A 131 14.42 4.15 12.51
N GLY A 132 15.59 4.74 12.78
CA GLY A 132 16.09 5.93 12.08
C GLY A 132 15.07 7.08 12.09
N HIS A 133 14.80 7.70 10.94
CA HIS A 133 13.83 8.79 10.82
C HIS A 133 12.39 8.40 11.21
N PHE A 134 12.00 7.12 11.17
CA PHE A 134 10.70 6.70 11.70
C PHE A 134 10.58 7.00 13.19
N MET A 135 11.66 6.78 13.94
CA MET A 135 11.70 7.05 15.37
C MET A 135 12.00 8.53 15.64
N ALA A 136 13.02 9.07 14.99
CA ALA A 136 13.57 10.37 15.32
C ALA A 136 12.79 11.56 14.73
N SER A 137 12.17 11.42 13.55
CA SER A 137 11.68 12.60 12.80
C SER A 137 10.19 12.56 12.49
N LEU A 138 9.58 11.39 12.37
CA LEU A 138 8.13 11.30 12.13
C LEU A 138 7.30 11.59 13.39
N PRO A 139 6.36 12.55 13.35
CA PRO A 139 5.51 12.86 14.49
C PRO A 139 4.63 11.68 14.90
N THR A 140 4.37 11.54 16.21
CA THR A 140 3.58 10.42 16.76
C THR A 140 2.10 10.44 16.35
N PHE A 141 1.55 11.61 16.02
CA PHE A 141 0.17 11.73 15.51
C PHE A 141 0.02 11.12 14.11
N ARG A 142 1.13 10.93 13.38
CA ARG A 142 1.17 10.20 12.10
C ARG A 142 1.64 8.77 12.28
N LEU A 143 2.67 8.56 13.09
CA LEU A 143 3.27 7.25 13.33
C LEU A 143 3.37 6.96 14.84
N PRO A 144 2.38 6.25 15.42
CA PRO A 144 2.47 5.77 16.80
C PRO A 144 3.72 4.91 17.00
N ARG A 145 4.36 5.04 18.16
CA ARG A 145 5.61 4.33 18.47
C ARG A 145 5.37 2.82 18.54
N GLU A 146 4.19 2.41 18.98
CA GLU A 146 3.76 1.01 19.07
C GLU A 146 3.71 0.36 17.69
N ALA A 147 3.25 1.10 16.67
CA ALA A 147 3.19 0.59 15.30
C ALA A 147 4.60 0.36 14.71
N LEU A 148 5.53 1.28 14.98
CA LEU A 148 6.93 1.11 14.58
C LEU A 148 7.61 -0.05 15.33
N ARG A 149 7.48 -0.09 16.66
CA ARG A 149 8.07 -1.13 17.51
C ARG A 149 7.58 -2.52 17.11
N ARG A 150 6.30 -2.67 16.79
CA ARG A 150 5.73 -3.93 16.26
C ARG A 150 6.49 -4.46 15.04
N ASP A 151 6.75 -3.60 14.06
CA ASP A 151 7.45 -4.01 12.83
C ASP A 151 8.94 -4.30 13.11
N VAL A 152 9.59 -3.47 13.92
CA VAL A 152 10.99 -3.65 14.34
C VAL A 152 11.19 -4.93 15.14
N GLU A 153 10.36 -5.22 16.13
CA GLU A 153 10.45 -6.43 16.95
C GLU A 153 10.35 -7.68 16.08
N GLN A 154 9.45 -7.66 15.09
CA GLN A 154 9.34 -8.74 14.10
C GLN A 154 10.62 -8.90 13.27
N ILE A 155 11.28 -7.80 12.89
CA ILE A 155 12.56 -7.83 12.18
C ILE A 155 13.65 -8.43 13.07
N LEU A 156 13.81 -7.91 14.29
CA LEU A 156 14.85 -8.35 15.23
C LEU A 156 14.66 -9.82 15.67
N SER A 157 13.42 -10.32 15.69
CA SER A 157 13.11 -11.72 16.01
C SER A 157 13.81 -12.75 15.10
N THR A 158 14.34 -12.32 13.95
CA THR A 158 15.15 -13.16 13.04
C THR A 158 16.54 -13.51 13.55
N GLY A 159 16.96 -12.93 14.69
CA GLY A 159 18.28 -13.17 15.30
C GLY A 159 19.32 -12.11 14.95
N ILE A 160 18.89 -10.94 14.50
CA ILE A 160 19.76 -9.78 14.27
C ILE A 160 20.31 -9.30 15.62
N ASN A 161 21.62 -9.07 15.68
CA ASN A 161 22.26 -8.44 16.84
C ASN A 161 22.19 -6.91 16.68
N PHE A 162 21.37 -6.23 17.48
CA PHE A 162 21.30 -4.77 17.49
C PHE A 162 22.24 -4.20 18.55
N VAL A 163 23.12 -3.30 18.13
CA VAL A 163 24.09 -2.60 18.99
C VAL A 163 23.72 -1.11 19.02
N PRO A 164 22.99 -0.66 20.06
CA PRO A 164 22.63 0.74 20.23
C PRO A 164 23.82 1.60 20.68
N ASP A 165 23.60 2.91 20.72
CA ASP A 165 24.51 3.92 21.30
C ASP A 165 25.95 3.79 20.77
N THR A 166 26.09 3.44 19.50
CA THR A 166 27.39 3.28 18.83
C THR A 166 27.41 4.08 17.53
N GLU A 167 28.16 5.18 17.54
CA GLU A 167 28.36 6.03 16.38
C GLU A 167 29.59 5.60 15.59
N VAL A 168 29.36 5.03 14.40
CA VAL A 168 30.44 4.67 13.49
C VAL A 168 31.15 5.95 13.02
N GLY A 169 32.48 5.94 13.06
CA GLY A 169 33.34 7.11 12.86
C GLY A 169 33.80 7.77 14.15
N ILE A 170 33.15 7.49 15.29
CA ILE A 170 33.54 7.98 16.62
C ILE A 170 33.92 6.81 17.53
N ASP A 171 32.98 5.89 17.77
CA ASP A 171 33.17 4.76 18.69
C ASP A 171 33.82 3.55 18.01
N ILE A 172 33.61 3.40 16.70
CA ILE A 172 34.20 2.34 15.88
C ILE A 172 34.39 2.85 14.45
N SER A 173 35.55 2.56 13.84
CA SER A 173 35.83 2.96 12.46
C SER A 173 35.24 1.99 11.43
N ILE A 174 35.07 2.47 10.20
CA ILE A 174 34.64 1.61 9.07
C ILE A 174 35.67 0.49 8.82
N ASP A 175 36.96 0.78 8.95
CA ASP A 175 38.01 -0.23 8.70
C ASP A 175 38.03 -1.34 9.75
N GLU A 176 37.73 -1.03 11.01
CA GLU A 176 37.53 -2.06 12.04
C GLU A 176 36.36 -2.98 11.71
N LEU A 177 35.25 -2.42 11.22
CA LEU A 177 34.11 -3.22 10.77
C LEU A 177 34.49 -4.10 9.57
N ARG A 178 35.24 -3.56 8.60
CA ARG A 178 35.71 -4.34 7.43
C ARG A 178 36.61 -5.50 7.81
N ASN A 179 37.45 -5.33 8.83
CA ASN A 179 38.33 -6.40 9.31
C ASN A 179 37.57 -7.50 10.08
N LYS A 180 36.43 -7.18 10.69
CA LYS A 180 35.64 -8.10 11.52
C LYS A 180 34.53 -8.83 10.76
N TYR A 181 34.02 -8.25 9.68
CA TYR A 181 32.85 -8.72 8.94
C TYR A 181 33.20 -9.07 7.49
N ASN A 182 32.46 -10.00 6.89
CA ASN A 182 32.63 -10.36 5.48
C ASN A 182 32.03 -9.33 4.52
N ALA A 183 31.06 -8.54 4.99
CA ALA A 183 30.50 -7.40 4.27
C ALA A 183 30.05 -6.31 5.26
N VAL A 184 30.11 -5.06 4.81
CA VAL A 184 29.63 -3.87 5.54
C VAL A 184 28.62 -3.13 4.66
N ILE A 185 27.47 -2.79 5.21
CA ILE A 185 26.41 -2.03 4.52
C ILE A 185 26.25 -0.67 5.21
N ILE A 186 26.42 0.42 4.46
CA ILE A 186 26.19 1.79 4.92
C ILE A 186 24.77 2.21 4.56
N SER A 187 23.95 2.51 5.57
CA SER A 187 22.53 2.87 5.43
C SER A 187 22.14 4.03 6.37
N THR A 188 23.03 5.01 6.52
CA THR A 188 22.92 6.08 7.52
C THR A 188 21.80 7.09 7.23
N GLY A 189 21.33 7.24 5.99
CA GLY A 189 20.28 8.20 5.64
C GLY A 189 20.77 9.65 5.59
N LEU A 190 19.85 10.62 5.74
CA LEU A 190 20.13 12.06 5.56
C LEU A 190 19.78 12.86 6.83
N TRP A 191 20.76 13.05 7.71
CA TRP A 191 20.55 13.71 9.00
C TRP A 191 20.87 15.21 9.03
N GLY A 192 21.62 15.69 8.04
CA GLY A 192 22.00 17.10 7.94
C GLY A 192 20.85 17.97 7.42
N GLY A 193 20.85 19.25 7.81
CA GLY A 193 19.91 20.27 7.33
C GLY A 193 20.59 21.31 6.47
N ARG A 194 19.88 21.84 5.46
CA ARG A 194 20.36 22.97 4.65
C ARG A 194 20.05 24.31 5.32
N GLY A 195 21.08 25.13 5.51
CA GLY A 195 20.96 26.54 5.91
C GLY A 195 20.80 27.47 4.71
N LEU A 196 20.57 28.76 4.98
CA LEU A 196 20.54 29.82 3.98
C LEU A 196 21.59 30.89 4.31
N ALA A 197 22.43 31.23 3.34
CA ALA A 197 23.38 32.33 3.44
C ALA A 197 22.69 33.67 3.12
N LEU A 198 21.63 33.99 3.86
CA LEU A 198 20.85 35.22 3.73
C LEU A 198 20.86 36.00 5.06
N PRO A 199 20.66 37.33 5.05
CA PRO A 199 20.67 38.13 6.28
C PRO A 199 19.70 37.61 7.35
N GLY A 200 20.20 37.47 8.58
CA GLY A 200 19.43 37.10 9.78
C GLY A 200 19.16 35.60 9.96
N PHE A 201 19.58 34.74 9.03
CA PHE A 201 19.40 33.28 9.15
C PHE A 201 20.35 32.59 10.13
N ASP A 202 21.32 33.32 10.66
CA ASP A 202 22.23 32.93 11.74
C ASP A 202 21.67 33.19 13.15
N HIS A 203 20.46 33.76 13.25
CA HIS A 203 19.79 34.03 14.52
C HIS A 203 19.48 32.73 15.29
N ALA A 204 19.63 32.74 16.62
CA ALA A 204 19.48 31.55 17.47
C ALA A 204 18.08 30.90 17.43
N ASP A 205 17.04 31.71 17.18
CA ASP A 205 15.65 31.26 17.00
C ASP A 205 15.32 30.82 15.55
N VAL A 206 16.34 30.66 14.69
CA VAL A 206 16.23 29.96 13.41
C VAL A 206 16.59 28.50 13.63
N LEU A 207 15.57 27.63 13.56
CA LEU A 207 15.69 26.21 13.87
C LEU A 207 15.74 25.38 12.59
N PHE A 208 16.29 24.17 12.69
CA PHE A 208 16.20 23.16 11.64
C PHE A 208 15.08 22.15 11.93
N ALA A 209 14.39 21.70 10.88
CA ALA A 209 13.26 20.79 11.00
C ALA A 209 13.59 19.48 11.73
N LEU A 210 14.69 18.80 11.37
CA LEU A 210 15.02 17.48 11.93
C LEU A 210 15.34 17.54 13.44
N PRO A 211 16.21 18.45 13.94
CA PRO A 211 16.40 18.63 15.38
C PRO A 211 15.10 19.01 16.12
N PHE A 212 14.29 19.89 15.54
CA PHE A 212 13.00 20.28 16.11
C PHE A 212 12.08 19.07 16.29
N LEU A 213 11.85 18.28 15.23
CA LEU A 213 11.01 17.09 15.28
C LEU A 213 11.57 16.01 16.22
N ASN A 214 12.90 15.87 16.30
CA ASN A 214 13.53 14.95 17.24
C ASN A 214 13.24 15.32 18.69
N LEU A 215 13.36 16.59 19.07
CA LEU A 215 13.00 17.05 20.40
C LEU A 215 11.52 16.76 20.73
N VAL A 216 10.62 17.05 19.78
CA VAL A 216 9.18 16.74 19.93
C VAL A 216 8.96 15.25 20.17
N ASN A 217 9.62 14.40 19.40
CA ASN A 217 9.49 12.95 19.49
C ASN A 217 10.06 12.35 20.78
N LEU A 218 11.04 13.03 21.39
CA LEU A 218 11.57 12.71 22.72
C LEU A 218 10.66 13.23 23.85
N GLY A 219 9.50 13.81 23.55
CA GLY A 219 8.60 14.43 24.53
C GLY A 219 9.16 15.70 25.15
N LYS A 220 10.22 16.28 24.56
CA LYS A 220 10.78 17.55 25.00
C LYS A 220 10.03 18.69 24.33
N MET A 221 10.01 19.86 24.97
CA MET A 221 9.41 21.07 24.42
C MET A 221 10.53 21.90 23.77
N PRO A 222 10.61 21.97 22.42
CA PRO A 222 11.50 22.91 21.76
C PRO A 222 11.12 24.34 22.15
N ARG A 223 12.11 25.23 22.25
CA ARG A 223 11.85 26.65 22.49
C ARG A 223 11.31 27.27 21.20
N ILE A 224 10.01 27.53 21.18
CA ILE A 224 9.32 28.21 20.08
C ILE A 224 8.52 29.40 20.61
N GLY A 225 8.34 30.42 19.76
CA GLY A 225 7.47 31.55 20.05
C GLY A 225 5.99 31.24 19.76
N LYS A 226 5.19 32.29 19.57
CA LYS A 226 3.74 32.19 19.33
C LYS A 226 3.39 32.23 17.85
N ARG A 227 4.25 32.79 16.99
CA ARG A 227 4.03 32.97 15.55
C ARG A 227 5.17 32.32 14.78
N ILE A 228 4.93 31.12 14.29
CA ILE A 228 5.97 30.29 13.67
C ILE A 228 5.92 30.45 12.15
N VAL A 229 7.08 30.65 11.55
CA VAL A 229 7.25 30.62 10.10
C VAL A 229 8.03 29.37 9.73
N VAL A 230 7.46 28.52 8.88
CA VAL A 230 8.11 27.31 8.36
C VAL A 230 8.49 27.55 6.91
N LEU A 231 9.77 27.39 6.57
CA LEU A 231 10.25 27.52 5.20
C LEU A 231 10.40 26.14 4.55
N GLY A 232 9.63 25.87 3.50
CA GLY A 232 9.71 24.65 2.71
C GLY A 232 8.34 24.16 2.23
N GLY A 233 8.29 23.53 1.05
CA GLY A 233 7.06 23.01 0.44
C GLY A 233 6.84 21.50 0.57
N GLY A 234 7.75 20.77 1.24
CA GLY A 234 7.71 19.30 1.34
C GLY A 234 6.94 18.75 2.54
N ASN A 235 6.75 17.41 2.60
CA ASN A 235 6.02 16.75 3.68
C ASN A 235 6.58 17.07 5.09
N VAL A 236 7.91 17.20 5.21
CA VAL A 236 8.56 17.60 6.48
C VAL A 236 8.10 18.98 6.94
N ALA A 237 7.86 19.92 6.02
CA ALA A 237 7.35 21.25 6.39
C ALA A 237 5.92 21.17 6.93
N MET A 238 5.08 20.30 6.37
CA MET A 238 3.72 20.06 6.87
C MET A 238 3.76 19.42 8.27
N ASP A 239 4.65 18.44 8.50
CA ASP A 239 4.86 17.81 9.80
C ASP A 239 5.33 18.82 10.86
N VAL A 240 6.30 19.66 10.53
CA VAL A 240 6.79 20.74 11.40
C VAL A 240 5.67 21.71 11.73
N ALA A 241 4.91 22.15 10.74
CA ALA A 241 3.83 23.11 10.93
C ALA A 241 2.72 22.57 11.86
N ARG A 242 2.29 21.33 11.62
CA ARG A 242 1.28 20.64 12.42
C ARG A 242 1.78 20.31 13.83
N ALA A 243 3.05 19.95 13.99
CA ALA A 243 3.67 19.76 15.29
C ALA A 243 3.75 21.09 16.08
N ALA A 244 4.10 22.19 15.43
CA ALA A 244 4.16 23.51 16.07
C ALA A 244 2.79 23.96 16.63
N LEU A 245 1.69 23.71 15.90
CA LEU A 245 0.34 23.97 16.41
C LEU A 245 0.06 23.20 17.71
N ARG A 246 0.42 21.91 17.76
CA ARG A 246 0.23 21.04 18.94
C ARG A 246 1.09 21.42 20.13
N LEU A 247 2.20 22.13 19.90
CA LEU A 247 3.05 22.69 20.95
C LEU A 247 2.53 24.04 21.49
N GLY A 248 1.41 24.54 20.96
CA GLY A 248 0.76 25.78 21.43
C GLY A 248 1.11 27.03 20.63
N ALA A 249 1.66 26.90 19.41
CA ALA A 249 1.76 28.04 18.50
C ALA A 249 0.37 28.61 18.19
N LEU A 250 0.21 29.93 18.27
CA LEU A 250 -1.06 30.61 17.98
C LEU A 250 -1.27 30.82 16.48
N GLU A 251 -0.18 30.97 15.75
CA GLU A 251 -0.19 31.13 14.29
C GLU A 251 1.00 30.40 13.70
N VAL A 252 0.75 29.63 12.63
CA VAL A 252 1.80 28.94 11.88
C VAL A 252 1.60 29.26 10.40
N THR A 253 2.64 29.79 9.77
CA THR A 253 2.65 30.11 8.34
C THR A 253 3.74 29.30 7.64
N VAL A 254 3.37 28.52 6.62
CA VAL A 254 4.30 27.82 5.75
C VAL A 254 4.52 28.63 4.48
N ILE A 255 5.79 28.88 4.15
CA ILE A 255 6.20 29.58 2.93
C ILE A 255 6.89 28.57 2.02
N SER A 256 6.47 28.50 0.75
CA SER A 256 7.06 27.65 -0.27
C SER A 256 7.45 28.45 -1.50
N LEU A 257 8.56 28.07 -2.14
CA LEU A 257 9.00 28.66 -3.40
C LEU A 257 8.03 28.32 -4.53
N GLU A 258 7.48 27.11 -4.46
CA GLU A 258 6.52 26.55 -5.39
C GLU A 258 5.15 27.18 -5.20
N ASP A 259 4.43 27.36 -6.31
CA ASP A 259 3.00 27.61 -6.28
C ASP A 259 2.26 26.38 -5.71
N ARG A 260 1.01 26.58 -5.27
CA ARG A 260 0.24 25.61 -4.49
C ARG A 260 0.14 24.22 -5.17
N GLU A 261 0.03 24.20 -6.48
CA GLU A 261 -0.13 22.99 -7.30
C GLU A 261 1.20 22.26 -7.53
N GLN A 262 2.33 22.95 -7.35
CA GLN A 262 3.68 22.45 -7.58
C GLN A 262 4.42 22.08 -6.29
N MET A 263 3.82 22.33 -5.12
CA MET A 263 4.40 21.98 -3.83
C MET A 263 4.80 20.49 -3.77
N PRO A 264 6.01 20.15 -3.30
CA PRO A 264 6.47 18.76 -3.20
C PRO A 264 5.70 17.90 -2.18
N ALA A 265 5.05 18.51 -1.19
CA ALA A 265 4.23 17.81 -0.23
C ALA A 265 3.04 17.15 -0.92
N SER A 266 2.62 16.01 -0.40
CA SER A 266 1.44 15.33 -0.91
C SER A 266 0.19 16.19 -0.71
N SER A 267 -0.72 16.19 -1.69
CA SER A 267 -1.88 17.09 -1.70
C SER A 267 -2.74 16.96 -0.43
N TRP A 268 -2.92 15.74 0.09
CA TRP A 268 -3.65 15.48 1.33
C TRP A 268 -2.94 16.00 2.57
N GLU A 269 -1.60 15.96 2.66
CA GLU A 269 -0.85 16.52 3.79
C GLU A 269 -1.02 18.05 3.86
N ILE A 270 -1.05 18.69 2.69
CA ILE A 270 -1.27 20.13 2.59
C ILE A 270 -2.70 20.49 3.00
N ILE A 271 -3.70 19.71 2.54
CA ILE A 271 -5.11 19.91 2.92
C ILE A 271 -5.28 19.73 4.43
N GLU A 272 -4.73 18.67 5.00
CA GLU A 272 -4.81 18.41 6.45
C GLU A 272 -4.13 19.50 7.29
N ALA A 273 -3.02 20.08 6.80
CA ALA A 273 -2.36 21.19 7.48
C ALA A 273 -3.25 22.46 7.45
N ILE A 274 -3.85 22.79 6.31
CA ILE A 274 -4.79 23.92 6.17
C ILE A 274 -5.99 23.72 7.09
N ASP A 275 -6.59 22.52 7.08
CA ASP A 275 -7.74 22.18 7.92
C ASP A 275 -7.44 22.44 9.42
N GLU A 276 -6.22 22.14 9.87
CA GLU A 276 -5.77 22.36 11.25
C GLU A 276 -5.43 23.83 11.57
N GLY A 277 -5.51 24.73 10.59
CA GLY A 277 -5.30 26.17 10.75
C GLY A 277 -3.93 26.68 10.30
N VAL A 278 -3.12 25.87 9.61
CA VAL A 278 -1.85 26.33 9.02
C VAL A 278 -2.13 27.28 7.85
N LYS A 279 -1.52 28.47 7.89
CA LYS A 279 -1.56 29.42 6.77
C LYS A 279 -0.52 29.04 5.73
N LEU A 280 -0.87 29.10 4.44
CA LEU A 280 0.07 28.85 3.35
C LEU A 280 0.34 30.14 2.57
N GLU A 281 1.61 30.38 2.28
CA GLU A 281 2.11 31.48 1.46
C GLU A 281 2.98 30.91 0.32
N PRO A 282 2.35 30.29 -0.70
CA PRO A 282 3.05 29.68 -1.82
C PRO A 282 3.55 30.71 -2.84
N GLY A 283 4.57 30.34 -3.62
CA GLY A 283 5.18 31.19 -4.63
C GLY A 283 5.99 32.36 -4.05
N TYR A 284 6.55 32.19 -2.85
CA TYR A 284 7.38 33.19 -2.17
C TYR A 284 8.69 32.56 -1.66
N GLY A 285 9.79 33.28 -1.76
CA GLY A 285 11.07 32.86 -1.19
C GLY A 285 11.66 33.88 -0.22
N PRO A 286 12.51 33.44 0.71
CA PRO A 286 13.07 34.28 1.75
C PRO A 286 14.09 35.30 1.18
N VAL A 287 14.09 36.50 1.75
CA VAL A 287 15.07 37.56 1.46
C VAL A 287 15.93 37.84 2.70
N GLU A 288 15.28 38.09 3.84
CA GLU A 288 15.95 38.38 5.11
C GLU A 288 15.03 38.03 6.28
N VAL A 289 15.61 37.54 7.38
CA VAL A 289 14.94 37.43 8.68
C VAL A 289 15.04 38.77 9.40
N LEU A 290 13.90 39.34 9.78
CA LEU A 290 13.80 40.61 10.46
C LEU A 290 13.87 40.38 11.97
N SER A 291 14.71 41.14 12.66
CA SER A 291 14.84 41.08 14.11
C SER A 291 14.82 42.48 14.73
N SER A 292 14.38 42.55 15.98
CA SER A 292 14.46 43.74 16.83
C SER A 292 15.16 43.34 18.12
N GLY A 293 16.42 43.76 18.29
CA GLY A 293 17.26 43.29 19.38
C GLY A 293 17.55 41.80 19.26
N SER A 294 17.22 41.02 20.29
CA SER A 294 17.45 39.57 20.34
C SER A 294 16.23 38.74 19.94
N SER A 295 15.24 39.33 19.26
CA SER A 295 14.00 38.64 18.91
C SER A 295 13.64 38.83 17.45
N ILE A 296 13.26 37.72 16.79
CA ILE A 296 12.73 37.74 15.44
C ILE A 296 11.35 38.44 15.47
N THR A 297 11.10 39.33 14.51
CA THR A 297 9.82 40.04 14.34
C THR A 297 9.07 39.60 13.09
N GLY A 298 9.78 39.02 12.11
CA GLY A 298 9.19 38.39 10.94
C GLY A 298 10.24 38.01 9.91
N ILE A 299 9.76 37.68 8.71
CA ILE A 299 10.59 37.41 7.55
C ILE A 299 10.12 38.25 6.37
N LYS A 300 11.06 38.81 5.62
CA LYS A 300 10.79 39.42 4.33
C LYS A 300 10.93 38.37 3.24
N VAL A 301 9.94 38.32 2.36
CA VAL A 301 9.88 37.40 1.24
C VAL A 301 9.67 38.15 -0.07
N GLN A 302 10.05 37.51 -1.17
CA GLN A 302 9.88 38.02 -2.53
C GLN A 302 9.09 37.01 -3.37
N LYS A 303 8.20 37.52 -4.24
CA LYS A 303 7.41 36.67 -5.14
C LYS A 303 8.33 35.91 -6.09
N VAL A 304 8.13 34.60 -6.20
CA VAL A 304 8.83 33.72 -7.13
C VAL A 304 8.11 33.75 -8.47
N LYS A 305 8.88 33.94 -9.54
CA LYS A 305 8.41 33.91 -10.93
C LYS A 305 8.45 32.48 -11.50
N THR A 306 9.53 31.77 -11.22
CA THR A 306 9.69 30.34 -11.56
C THR A 306 10.67 29.71 -10.58
N VAL A 307 10.45 28.45 -10.23
CA VAL A 307 11.35 27.66 -9.36
C VAL A 307 12.42 26.94 -10.18
N LEU A 308 12.07 26.54 -11.40
CA LEU A 308 12.93 25.77 -12.30
C LEU A 308 13.38 26.64 -13.48
N ASP A 309 14.56 26.33 -14.01
CA ASP A 309 15.01 26.85 -15.30
C ASP A 309 14.36 26.09 -16.48
N TRP A 310 14.73 26.48 -17.70
CA TRP A 310 14.23 25.87 -18.94
C TRP A 310 14.68 24.40 -19.14
N GLU A 311 15.71 23.95 -18.42
CA GLU A 311 16.16 22.55 -18.40
C GLU A 311 15.47 21.73 -17.30
N GLY A 312 14.58 22.36 -16.51
CA GLY A 312 13.90 21.73 -15.38
C GLY A 312 14.78 21.59 -14.13
N LYS A 313 15.94 22.26 -14.07
CA LYS A 313 16.81 22.27 -12.88
C LYS A 313 16.34 23.34 -11.91
N PHE A 314 16.53 23.06 -10.62
CA PHE A 314 16.21 24.00 -9.55
C PHE A 314 17.06 25.27 -9.67
N ASN A 315 16.41 26.39 -9.99
CA ASN A 315 17.03 27.71 -10.16
C ASN A 315 15.96 28.81 -10.01
N PRO A 316 15.57 29.16 -8.77
CA PRO A 316 14.45 30.07 -8.55
C PRO A 316 14.76 31.49 -9.02
N VAL A 317 13.87 32.05 -9.84
CA VAL A 317 13.90 33.43 -10.32
C VAL A 317 12.78 34.21 -9.65
N TYR A 318 13.10 35.39 -9.14
CA TYR A 318 12.17 36.23 -8.39
C TYR A 318 11.61 37.37 -9.24
N GLU A 319 10.38 37.79 -8.94
CA GLU A 319 9.78 38.98 -9.53
C GLU A 319 10.40 40.24 -8.91
N PRO A 320 10.97 41.16 -9.73
CA PRO A 320 11.59 42.37 -9.21
C PRO A 320 10.60 43.23 -8.41
N ASN A 321 11.03 43.70 -7.24
CA ASN A 321 10.31 44.67 -6.40
C ASN A 321 8.95 44.21 -5.83
N VAL A 322 8.63 42.92 -5.89
CA VAL A 322 7.40 42.36 -5.28
C VAL A 322 7.76 41.69 -3.95
N TYR A 323 7.75 42.47 -2.88
CA TYR A 323 8.08 42.02 -1.52
C TYR A 323 6.85 41.96 -0.61
N LYS A 324 6.90 41.04 0.36
CA LYS A 324 5.94 40.94 1.46
C LYS A 324 6.69 40.69 2.75
N THR A 325 6.16 41.19 3.87
CA THR A 325 6.67 40.85 5.20
C THR A 325 5.65 39.97 5.91
N ILE A 326 6.11 38.82 6.41
CA ILE A 326 5.30 37.86 7.15
C ILE A 326 5.74 37.93 8.62
N PRO A 327 4.85 38.28 9.56
CA PRO A 327 5.20 38.38 10.97
C PRO A 327 5.48 37.00 11.57
N GLY A 328 6.47 36.93 12.45
CA GLY A 328 6.91 35.68 13.07
C GLY A 328 7.95 35.91 14.15
N ASP A 329 8.03 35.02 15.13
CA ASP A 329 9.02 35.07 16.23
C ASP A 329 9.93 33.84 16.27
N THR A 330 9.67 32.84 15.44
CA THR A 330 10.54 31.67 15.23
C THR A 330 10.48 31.27 13.77
N VAL A 331 11.64 30.95 13.18
CA VAL A 331 11.74 30.47 11.79
C VAL A 331 12.26 29.05 11.80
N ILE A 332 11.59 28.12 11.11
CA ILE A 332 12.01 26.72 11.02
C ILE A 332 12.32 26.35 9.57
N LEU A 333 13.55 25.94 9.30
CA LEU A 333 14.04 25.56 7.98
C LEU A 333 13.72 24.09 7.68
N SER A 334 12.89 23.88 6.66
CA SER A 334 12.48 22.59 6.10
C SER A 334 12.82 22.48 4.60
N ILE A 335 13.96 23.04 4.20
CA ILE A 335 14.37 23.25 2.79
C ILE A 335 15.28 22.15 2.22
N GLY A 336 15.32 20.98 2.85
CA GLY A 336 16.03 19.79 2.37
C GLY A 336 16.98 19.18 3.37
N GLN A 337 17.18 17.87 3.21
CA GLN A 337 18.07 17.05 4.02
C GLN A 337 19.38 16.78 3.26
N THR A 338 20.47 16.60 3.99
CA THR A 338 21.80 16.33 3.41
C THR A 338 22.50 15.18 4.12
N PRO A 339 23.42 14.49 3.44
CA PRO A 339 24.31 13.52 4.07
C PRO A 339 25.15 14.16 5.19
N GLU A 340 25.24 13.48 6.34
CA GLU A 340 26.31 13.70 7.32
C GLU A 340 27.45 12.74 6.95
N THR A 341 28.66 13.23 6.72
CA THR A 341 29.77 12.42 6.16
C THR A 341 31.03 12.39 7.03
N SER A 342 30.98 12.91 8.26
CA SER A 342 32.10 12.88 9.20
C SER A 342 32.62 11.46 9.45
N PHE A 343 31.73 10.48 9.48
CA PHE A 343 32.10 9.06 9.65
C PHE A 343 32.93 8.46 8.51
N LEU A 344 33.04 9.16 7.37
CA LEU A 344 33.88 8.75 6.24
C LEU A 344 35.30 9.29 6.35
N GLU A 345 35.60 10.18 7.30
CA GLU A 345 36.93 10.75 7.48
C GLU A 345 37.97 9.64 7.72
N GLY A 346 39.06 9.68 6.95
CA GLY A 346 40.11 8.65 6.99
C GLY A 346 39.81 7.39 6.17
N SER A 347 38.59 7.21 5.63
CA SER A 347 38.26 6.09 4.73
C SER A 347 38.56 6.41 3.26
N SER A 348 38.72 5.38 2.42
CA SER A 348 38.86 5.52 0.95
C SER A 348 37.54 5.70 0.19
N LEU A 349 36.42 5.77 0.93
CA LEU A 349 35.09 5.94 0.38
C LEU A 349 34.92 7.33 -0.25
N LYS A 350 34.29 7.36 -1.44
CA LYS A 350 34.15 8.59 -2.23
C LYS A 350 32.73 9.14 -2.13
N LYS A 351 32.62 10.47 -2.13
CA LYS A 351 31.35 11.21 -2.17
C LYS A 351 31.27 12.15 -3.37
N ASP A 352 30.06 12.47 -3.80
CA ASP A 352 29.84 13.50 -4.81
C ASP A 352 29.94 14.91 -4.22
N ALA A 353 29.76 15.94 -5.07
CA ALA A 353 29.82 17.35 -4.64
C ALA A 353 28.70 17.75 -3.66
N LEU A 354 27.62 16.97 -3.57
CA LEU A 354 26.50 17.17 -2.65
C LEU A 354 26.62 16.32 -1.37
N GLY A 355 27.70 15.54 -1.26
CA GLY A 355 28.01 14.69 -0.11
C GLY A 355 27.40 13.28 -0.17
N TYR A 356 26.70 12.90 -1.24
CA TYR A 356 26.16 11.54 -1.37
C TYR A 356 27.27 10.53 -1.62
N LEU A 357 27.13 9.35 -1.04
CA LEU A 357 28.14 8.30 -1.19
C LEU A 357 28.09 7.72 -2.62
N LEU A 358 29.25 7.57 -3.25
CA LEU A 358 29.35 7.04 -4.60
C LEU A 358 29.36 5.51 -4.59
N THR A 359 28.43 4.92 -5.35
CA THR A 359 28.35 3.47 -5.58
C THR A 359 28.16 3.16 -7.06
N ASP A 360 28.49 1.93 -7.45
CA ASP A 360 27.99 1.38 -8.71
C ASP A 360 26.46 1.30 -8.68
N LYS A 361 25.80 1.70 -9.78
CA LYS A 361 24.33 1.78 -9.84
C LYS A 361 23.64 0.41 -9.85
N LYS A 362 24.31 -0.63 -10.36
CA LYS A 362 23.76 -1.98 -10.49
C LYS A 362 24.13 -2.85 -9.30
N THR A 363 25.39 -2.81 -8.87
CA THR A 363 25.92 -3.67 -7.80
C THR A 363 25.92 -3.00 -6.44
N LEU A 364 25.63 -1.70 -6.33
CA LEU A 364 25.63 -0.94 -5.07
C LEU A 364 26.94 -1.02 -4.28
N THR A 365 28.03 -1.46 -4.92
CA THR A 365 29.36 -1.55 -4.34
C THR A 365 29.99 -0.17 -4.30
N THR A 366 30.70 0.11 -3.23
CA THR A 366 31.55 1.31 -3.13
C THR A 366 32.91 1.06 -3.81
N ALA A 367 33.83 2.02 -3.71
CA ALA A 367 35.22 1.83 -4.12
C ALA A 367 35.96 0.78 -3.27
N ASP A 368 35.45 0.49 -2.07
CA ASP A 368 36.07 -0.42 -1.13
C ASP A 368 35.44 -1.82 -1.25
N SER A 369 36.30 -2.82 -1.44
CA SER A 369 35.87 -4.21 -1.54
C SER A 369 35.17 -4.66 -0.24
N GLY A 370 34.02 -5.32 -0.39
CA GLY A 370 33.18 -5.77 0.73
C GLY A 370 32.33 -4.68 1.37
N VAL A 371 32.37 -3.43 0.87
CA VAL A 371 31.57 -2.32 1.40
C VAL A 371 30.51 -1.89 0.37
N PHE A 372 29.27 -1.86 0.83
CA PHE A 372 28.06 -1.56 0.06
C PHE A 372 27.31 -0.40 0.71
N ALA A 373 26.43 0.25 -0.04
CA ALA A 373 25.54 1.26 0.54
C ALA A 373 24.14 1.23 -0.06
N CYS A 374 23.16 1.67 0.71
CA CYS A 374 21.76 1.68 0.30
C CYS A 374 20.94 2.77 1.02
N GLY A 375 19.74 3.03 0.50
CA GLY A 375 18.85 4.07 1.00
C GLY A 375 19.28 5.47 0.57
N GLU A 376 18.81 6.46 1.32
CA GLU A 376 18.86 7.87 0.90
C GLU A 376 20.28 8.44 0.85
N ILE A 377 21.24 7.81 1.54
CA ILE A 377 22.67 8.20 1.50
C ILE A 377 23.28 8.07 0.09
N ILE A 378 22.66 7.28 -0.80
CA ILE A 378 23.07 7.14 -2.21
C ILE A 378 22.01 7.63 -3.22
N THR A 379 20.73 7.67 -2.84
CA THR A 379 19.64 8.03 -3.77
C THR A 379 19.12 9.45 -3.59
N GLY A 380 19.41 10.11 -2.46
CA GLY A 380 18.69 11.30 -2.05
C GLY A 380 17.35 10.99 -1.36
N PRO A 381 16.63 12.03 -0.93
CA PRO A 381 15.39 11.91 -0.16
C PRO A 381 14.29 11.20 -0.95
N GLY A 382 13.53 10.33 -0.30
CA GLY A 382 12.48 9.56 -0.95
C GLY A 382 11.41 9.01 0.01
N PRO A 383 10.37 8.34 -0.51
CA PRO A 383 9.36 7.74 0.34
C PRO A 383 9.92 6.53 1.10
N ALA A 384 9.41 6.30 2.31
CA ALA A 384 9.78 5.18 3.18
C ALA A 384 9.84 3.82 2.46
N ILE A 385 8.85 3.53 1.60
CA ILE A 385 8.77 2.27 0.87
C ILE A 385 9.88 2.10 -0.19
N ALA A 386 10.46 3.19 -0.70
CA ALA A 386 11.62 3.13 -1.59
C ALA A 386 12.90 2.79 -0.82
N ALA A 387 13.04 3.26 0.44
CA ALA A 387 14.15 2.86 1.30
C ALA A 387 14.11 1.34 1.60
N VAL A 388 12.91 0.79 1.85
CA VAL A 388 12.71 -0.66 1.99
C VAL A 388 13.15 -1.40 0.72
N ALA A 389 12.72 -0.95 -0.47
CA ALA A 389 13.13 -1.54 -1.73
C ALA A 389 14.66 -1.50 -1.94
N SER A 390 15.31 -0.41 -1.52
CA SER A 390 16.77 -0.29 -1.55
C SER A 390 17.44 -1.30 -0.61
N GLY A 391 16.86 -1.53 0.57
CA GLY A 391 17.29 -2.55 1.53
C GLY A 391 17.23 -3.98 0.95
N HIS A 392 16.11 -4.35 0.34
CA HIS A 392 15.96 -5.64 -0.35
C HIS A 392 17.01 -5.83 -1.45
N ARG A 393 17.24 -4.78 -2.25
CA ARG A 393 18.21 -4.81 -3.35
C ARG A 393 19.63 -5.05 -2.83
N VAL A 394 20.07 -4.32 -1.81
CA VAL A 394 21.43 -4.50 -1.28
C VAL A 394 21.60 -5.86 -0.60
N ALA A 395 20.56 -6.39 0.06
CA ALA A 395 20.62 -7.72 0.66
C ALA A 395 20.75 -8.85 -0.36
N ASP A 396 20.04 -8.78 -1.50
CA ASP A 396 20.21 -9.74 -2.60
C ASP A 396 21.64 -9.70 -3.15
N ILE A 397 22.16 -8.51 -3.44
CA ILE A 397 23.52 -8.30 -3.95
C ILE A 397 24.58 -8.84 -2.98
N VAL A 398 24.50 -8.46 -1.71
CA VAL A 398 25.46 -8.91 -0.68
C VAL A 398 25.36 -10.42 -0.49
N GLY A 399 24.13 -10.97 -0.45
CA GLY A 399 23.90 -12.41 -0.35
C GLY A 399 24.56 -13.20 -1.48
N ARG A 400 24.45 -12.73 -2.72
CA ARG A 400 25.12 -13.32 -3.89
C ARG A 400 26.63 -13.18 -3.82
N SER A 401 27.12 -11.98 -3.48
CA SER A 401 28.54 -11.69 -3.31
C SER A 401 29.19 -12.66 -2.31
N LEU A 402 28.56 -12.88 -1.15
CA LEU A 402 29.05 -13.79 -0.10
C LEU A 402 29.04 -15.27 -0.49
N LYS A 403 28.24 -15.65 -1.49
CA LYS A 403 28.22 -16.99 -2.11
C LYS A 403 29.19 -17.14 -3.28
N GLY A 404 29.83 -16.05 -3.72
CA GLY A 404 30.67 -16.04 -4.93
C GLY A 404 29.88 -16.03 -6.24
N GLU A 405 28.61 -15.63 -6.19
CA GLU A 405 27.73 -15.51 -7.35
C GLU A 405 27.83 -14.12 -8.01
N THR A 406 27.27 -13.97 -9.23
CA THR A 406 27.21 -12.66 -9.90
C THR A 406 26.31 -11.68 -9.15
N MET A 407 26.82 -10.47 -8.92
CA MET A 407 26.10 -9.39 -8.24
C MET A 407 25.14 -8.62 -9.16
N LEU A 408 25.03 -9.00 -10.44
CA LEU A 408 24.14 -8.33 -11.37
C LEU A 408 22.67 -8.62 -11.03
N PRO A 409 21.78 -7.60 -11.06
CA PRO A 409 20.36 -7.82 -10.86
C PRO A 409 19.82 -8.78 -11.94
N VAL A 410 18.91 -9.67 -11.54
CA VAL A 410 18.18 -10.49 -12.51
C VAL A 410 17.15 -9.60 -13.18
N GLU A 411 17.39 -9.22 -14.44
CA GLU A 411 16.40 -8.51 -15.25
C GLU A 411 15.31 -9.49 -15.67
N GLY A 412 14.11 -9.36 -15.10
CA GLY A 412 12.92 -10.05 -15.57
C GLY A 412 12.13 -9.15 -16.52
N GLU A 413 11.61 -9.70 -17.61
CA GLU A 413 10.61 -9.00 -18.43
C GLU A 413 9.33 -8.82 -17.63
N THR A 414 9.09 -7.61 -17.13
CA THR A 414 7.81 -7.26 -16.51
C THR A 414 6.85 -6.79 -17.60
N ASN A 415 5.89 -7.63 -17.96
CA ASN A 415 4.79 -7.19 -18.81
C ASN A 415 3.75 -6.46 -17.97
N LEU A 416 3.65 -5.15 -18.20
CA LEU A 416 2.68 -4.29 -17.55
C LEU A 416 1.38 -4.26 -18.34
N ILE A 417 0.27 -4.34 -17.62
CA ILE A 417 -1.03 -4.06 -18.19
C ILE A 417 -1.17 -2.55 -18.42
N GLY A 418 -1.51 -2.15 -19.64
CA GLY A 418 -1.71 -0.74 -20.01
C GLY A 418 -2.95 -0.10 -19.41
N ALA A 419 -3.27 1.13 -19.85
CA ALA A 419 -4.48 1.85 -19.46
C ALA A 419 -5.77 1.07 -19.79
N LEU A 420 -6.86 1.35 -19.09
CA LEU A 420 -8.17 0.79 -19.40
C LEU A 420 -8.72 1.47 -20.65
N PRO A 421 -9.05 0.71 -21.71
CA PRO A 421 -9.62 1.33 -22.90
C PRO A 421 -10.94 2.02 -22.58
N ASP A 422 -11.15 3.23 -23.09
CA ASP A 422 -12.35 4.05 -22.82
C ASP A 422 -13.65 3.29 -23.08
N LYS A 423 -13.69 2.51 -24.17
CA LYS A 423 -14.85 1.66 -24.53
C LYS A 423 -15.24 0.63 -23.47
N VAL A 424 -14.29 0.24 -22.61
CA VAL A 424 -14.50 -0.65 -21.46
C VAL A 424 -14.80 0.18 -20.22
N ALA A 425 -14.04 1.24 -19.97
CA ALA A 425 -14.17 2.10 -18.80
C ALA A 425 -15.61 2.65 -18.63
N VAL A 426 -16.21 3.16 -19.71
CA VAL A 426 -17.59 3.70 -19.68
C VAL A 426 -18.67 2.67 -19.33
N LYS A 427 -18.36 1.37 -19.40
CA LYS A 427 -19.27 0.27 -19.04
C LYS A 427 -19.06 -0.22 -17.61
N VAL A 428 -18.05 0.27 -16.91
CA VAL A 428 -17.81 -0.10 -15.52
C VAL A 428 -18.71 0.74 -14.61
N PRO A 429 -19.53 0.12 -13.74
CA PRO A 429 -20.35 0.86 -12.79
C PRO A 429 -19.49 1.68 -11.83
N HIS A 430 -19.92 2.91 -11.55
CA HIS A 430 -19.30 3.76 -10.54
C HIS A 430 -19.69 3.27 -9.15
N ILE A 431 -18.72 3.24 -8.24
CA ILE A 431 -18.91 2.81 -6.85
C ILE A 431 -18.16 3.79 -5.96
N GLU A 432 -18.88 4.36 -4.99
CA GLU A 432 -18.34 5.33 -4.05
C GLU A 432 -17.15 4.76 -3.25
N ARG A 433 -16.09 5.55 -3.16
CA ARG A 433 -14.89 5.20 -2.41
C ARG A 433 -15.15 5.26 -0.91
N GLN A 434 -14.73 4.22 -0.20
CA GLN A 434 -14.64 4.25 1.26
C GLN A 434 -13.26 4.78 1.65
N GLY A 435 -13.23 6.03 2.10
CA GLY A 435 -12.00 6.74 2.50
C GLY A 435 -11.62 6.49 3.97
N MET A 436 -10.38 6.86 4.32
CA MET A 436 -9.94 6.89 5.71
C MET A 436 -10.80 7.87 6.52
N GLN A 437 -11.41 7.41 7.61
CA GLN A 437 -12.09 8.32 8.53
C GLN A 437 -11.05 8.99 9.44
N SER A 438 -11.27 10.27 9.75
CA SER A 438 -10.39 11.05 10.62
C SER A 438 -11.18 11.84 11.65
N LEU A 439 -10.52 12.28 12.72
CA LEU A 439 -11.06 13.27 13.65
C LEU A 439 -11.36 14.60 12.92
N LEU A 440 -12.25 15.39 13.50
CA LEU A 440 -12.53 16.75 13.01
C LEU A 440 -11.27 17.62 13.15
N PRO A 441 -11.02 18.58 12.25
CA PRO A 441 -9.79 19.37 12.26
C PRO A 441 -9.45 20.01 13.61
N GLU A 442 -10.45 20.55 14.32
CA GLU A 442 -10.30 21.22 15.62
C GLU A 442 -9.86 20.25 16.73
N GLN A 443 -10.09 18.94 16.54
CA GLN A 443 -9.69 17.90 17.48
C GLN A 443 -8.26 17.41 17.20
N ARG A 444 -7.78 17.51 15.96
CA ARG A 444 -6.48 16.95 15.55
C ARG A 444 -5.31 17.68 16.19
N SER A 445 -5.41 19.00 16.35
CA SER A 445 -4.35 19.87 16.87
C SER A 445 -4.23 19.89 18.40
N LEU A 446 -5.16 19.25 19.12
CA LEU A 446 -5.20 19.27 20.59
C LEU A 446 -4.14 18.42 21.27
N ASN A 447 -3.60 17.41 20.57
CA ASN A 447 -2.60 16.50 21.12
C ASN A 447 -1.83 15.77 20.01
N PHE A 448 -0.90 14.93 20.43
CA PHE A 448 -0.02 14.13 19.58
C PHE A 448 -0.51 12.70 19.33
N LEU A 449 -1.80 12.42 19.61
CA LEU A 449 -2.42 11.11 19.35
C LEU A 449 -2.79 10.97 17.86
N PRO A 450 -2.93 9.73 17.36
CA PRO A 450 -3.36 9.48 15.99
C PRO A 450 -4.74 10.04 15.69
N TYR A 451 -4.88 10.72 14.56
CA TYR A 451 -6.13 11.38 14.16
C TYR A 451 -6.95 10.56 13.16
N GLU A 452 -6.33 9.66 12.42
CA GLU A 452 -7.00 8.73 11.53
C GLU A 452 -7.61 7.56 12.34
N LYS A 453 -8.90 7.30 12.14
CA LYS A 453 -9.70 6.28 12.87
C LYS A 453 -9.62 4.87 12.26
N GLY A 454 -9.22 4.74 10.99
CA GLY A 454 -9.26 3.47 10.27
C GLY A 454 -10.56 3.27 9.47
N LEU A 455 -10.70 2.08 8.89
CA LEU A 455 -11.93 1.62 8.24
C LEU A 455 -12.61 0.58 9.13
N GLU A 456 -13.93 0.66 9.27
CA GLU A 456 -14.72 -0.44 9.81
C GLU A 456 -14.75 -1.61 8.80
N GLU A 457 -15.03 -2.82 9.29
CA GLU A 457 -15.02 -4.03 8.45
C GLU A 457 -15.93 -3.91 7.23
N GLU A 458 -17.16 -3.43 7.39
CA GLU A 458 -18.08 -3.28 6.27
C GLU A 458 -17.54 -2.34 5.19
N ALA A 459 -16.97 -1.20 5.60
CA ALA A 459 -16.36 -0.23 4.70
C ALA A 459 -15.14 -0.85 4.00
N ALA A 460 -14.29 -1.58 4.74
CA ALA A 460 -13.13 -2.26 4.17
C ALA A 460 -13.52 -3.32 3.14
N LEU A 461 -14.59 -4.08 3.39
CA LEU A 461 -15.08 -5.07 2.45
C LEU A 461 -15.69 -4.45 1.19
N ARG A 462 -16.48 -3.37 1.33
CA ARG A 462 -17.02 -2.60 0.18
C ARG A 462 -15.88 -2.05 -0.68
N GLU A 463 -14.87 -1.48 -0.04
CA GLU A 463 -13.71 -0.88 -0.72
C GLU A 463 -12.82 -1.91 -1.41
N ALA A 464 -12.52 -3.04 -0.76
CA ALA A 464 -11.81 -4.16 -1.40
C ALA A 464 -12.61 -4.70 -2.60
N GLY A 465 -13.94 -4.70 -2.48
CA GLY A 465 -14.89 -5.03 -3.53
C GLY A 465 -14.79 -4.16 -4.78
N ARG A 466 -14.26 -2.92 -4.71
CA ARG A 466 -14.11 -2.03 -5.88
C ARG A 466 -12.98 -2.45 -6.84
N CYS A 467 -12.04 -3.31 -6.38
CA CYS A 467 -10.89 -3.77 -7.14
C CYS A 467 -11.28 -4.42 -8.49
N MET A 468 -10.72 -3.97 -9.61
CA MET A 468 -11.09 -4.49 -10.94
C MET A 468 -10.36 -5.79 -11.35
N SER A 469 -9.61 -6.43 -10.46
CA SER A 469 -8.88 -7.68 -10.75
C SER A 469 -7.94 -7.60 -11.97
N CYS A 470 -7.28 -6.44 -12.17
CA CYS A 470 -6.42 -6.20 -13.33
C CYS A 470 -5.38 -7.33 -13.53
N GLY A 471 -5.17 -7.74 -14.78
CA GLY A 471 -4.22 -8.79 -15.13
C GLY A 471 -4.76 -10.22 -15.00
N LEU A 472 -5.92 -10.46 -14.37
CA LEU A 472 -6.54 -11.79 -14.26
C LEU A 472 -7.51 -12.07 -15.42
N GLY A 473 -7.16 -11.70 -16.65
CA GLY A 473 -8.03 -11.89 -17.81
C GLY A 473 -8.29 -13.36 -18.14
N ALA A 474 -9.40 -13.62 -18.84
CA ALA A 474 -9.71 -14.97 -19.32
C ALA A 474 -8.72 -15.41 -20.41
N LYS A 475 -8.30 -16.68 -20.37
CA LYS A 475 -7.36 -17.29 -21.32
C LYS A 475 -8.11 -18.22 -22.27
N VAL A 476 -7.68 -18.30 -23.52
CA VAL A 476 -8.31 -19.14 -24.55
C VAL A 476 -7.36 -20.25 -24.98
N ASN A 477 -7.81 -21.50 -24.88
CA ASN A 477 -7.17 -22.65 -25.50
C ASN A 477 -7.59 -22.69 -26.99
N ILE A 478 -6.63 -22.45 -27.87
CA ILE A 478 -6.84 -22.38 -29.32
C ILE A 478 -7.27 -23.72 -29.92
N GLU A 479 -6.74 -24.84 -29.41
CA GLU A 479 -7.04 -26.19 -29.92
C GLU A 479 -8.49 -26.61 -29.65
N LYS A 480 -9.10 -26.06 -28.59
CA LYS A 480 -10.52 -26.29 -28.25
C LYS A 480 -11.46 -25.24 -28.88
N CYS A 481 -10.93 -24.14 -29.41
CA CYS A 481 -11.76 -23.01 -29.80
C CYS A 481 -12.49 -23.26 -31.13
N ALA A 482 -13.82 -23.38 -31.08
CA ALA A 482 -14.65 -23.55 -32.28
C ALA A 482 -15.05 -22.22 -32.96
N ALA A 483 -14.48 -21.08 -32.57
CA ALA A 483 -14.81 -19.74 -33.11
C ALA A 483 -16.31 -19.37 -33.16
N CYS A 484 -17.15 -19.97 -32.32
CA CYS A 484 -18.62 -19.88 -32.39
C CYS A 484 -19.24 -18.52 -32.00
N LEU A 485 -18.44 -17.48 -31.74
CA LEU A 485 -18.86 -16.12 -31.34
C LEU A 485 -19.60 -16.01 -29.98
N THR A 486 -19.82 -17.10 -29.26
CA THR A 486 -20.54 -17.06 -27.97
C THR A 486 -19.89 -16.10 -26.97
N CYS A 487 -18.56 -16.14 -26.84
CA CYS A 487 -17.81 -15.26 -25.94
C CYS A 487 -18.01 -13.77 -26.26
N GLN A 488 -18.07 -13.41 -27.54
CA GLN A 488 -18.31 -12.04 -28.00
C GLN A 488 -19.75 -11.59 -27.69
N ARG A 489 -20.74 -12.47 -27.89
CA ARG A 489 -22.16 -12.16 -27.64
C ARG A 489 -22.49 -11.96 -26.17
N VAL A 490 -21.84 -12.71 -25.27
CA VAL A 490 -22.14 -12.68 -23.82
C VAL A 490 -21.26 -11.72 -23.03
N CYS A 491 -20.18 -11.20 -23.63
CA CYS A 491 -19.27 -10.32 -22.89
C CYS A 491 -19.91 -8.95 -22.66
N PRO A 492 -20.12 -8.53 -21.41
CA PRO A 492 -20.77 -7.24 -21.13
C PRO A 492 -19.91 -6.04 -21.53
N TYR A 493 -18.60 -6.26 -21.67
CA TYR A 493 -17.64 -5.23 -22.01
C TYR A 493 -17.31 -5.20 -23.51
N GLY A 494 -17.73 -6.20 -24.29
CA GLY A 494 -17.39 -6.31 -25.72
C GLY A 494 -15.89 -6.52 -25.97
N VAL A 495 -15.25 -7.32 -25.11
CA VAL A 495 -13.79 -7.54 -25.13
C VAL A 495 -13.33 -8.58 -26.17
N PRO A 496 -13.99 -9.76 -26.30
CA PRO A 496 -13.51 -10.80 -27.20
C PRO A 496 -13.53 -10.36 -28.66
N VAL A 497 -12.45 -10.66 -29.37
CA VAL A 497 -12.33 -10.50 -30.82
C VAL A 497 -12.16 -11.89 -31.41
N VAL A 498 -13.07 -12.32 -32.29
CA VAL A 498 -13.02 -13.65 -32.89
C VAL A 498 -12.62 -13.55 -34.35
N LYS A 499 -11.52 -14.21 -34.71
CA LYS A 499 -11.07 -14.42 -36.09
C LYS A 499 -11.12 -15.93 -36.37
N GLU A 500 -9.96 -16.54 -36.65
CA GLU A 500 -9.82 -17.99 -36.65
C GLU A 500 -10.12 -18.59 -35.27
N HIS A 501 -9.68 -17.91 -34.21
CA HIS A 501 -9.96 -18.25 -32.81
C HIS A 501 -10.38 -17.00 -32.02
N ALA A 502 -10.92 -17.18 -30.82
CA ALA A 502 -11.22 -16.08 -29.91
C ALA A 502 -9.94 -15.54 -29.26
N GLY A 503 -9.71 -14.24 -29.37
CA GLY A 503 -8.72 -13.49 -28.60
C GLY A 503 -9.40 -12.65 -27.51
N ILE A 504 -8.89 -12.72 -26.28
CA ILE A 504 -9.39 -11.93 -25.14
C ILE A 504 -8.21 -11.10 -24.60
N PRO A 505 -8.07 -9.84 -25.01
CA PRO A 505 -6.99 -8.99 -24.54
C PRO A 505 -7.11 -8.75 -23.02
N VAL A 506 -6.06 -9.06 -22.28
CA VAL A 506 -6.02 -9.02 -20.80
C VAL A 506 -6.18 -7.60 -20.26
N GLU A 507 -5.67 -6.61 -21.00
CA GLU A 507 -5.85 -5.19 -20.72
C GLU A 507 -7.32 -4.79 -20.71
N SER A 508 -8.14 -5.41 -21.55
CA SER A 508 -9.56 -5.07 -21.67
C SER A 508 -10.46 -5.95 -20.78
N CYS A 509 -9.99 -7.11 -20.34
CA CYS A 509 -10.78 -8.08 -19.58
C CYS A 509 -10.87 -7.72 -18.09
N LEU A 510 -12.09 -7.64 -17.55
CA LEU A 510 -12.36 -7.38 -16.12
C LEU A 510 -12.63 -8.65 -15.29
N ALA A 511 -12.16 -9.81 -15.78
CA ALA A 511 -12.19 -11.09 -15.06
C ALA A 511 -13.59 -11.52 -14.53
N CYS A 512 -14.68 -11.16 -15.22
CA CYS A 512 -16.04 -11.50 -14.76
C CYS A 512 -16.39 -12.98 -14.93
N GLY A 513 -15.78 -13.69 -15.88
CA GLY A 513 -15.99 -15.12 -16.06
C GLY A 513 -17.21 -15.54 -16.90
N ILE A 514 -18.08 -14.61 -17.32
CA ILE A 514 -19.32 -14.93 -18.07
C ILE A 514 -19.01 -15.70 -19.37
N CYS A 515 -17.97 -15.29 -20.11
CA CYS A 515 -17.57 -15.99 -21.34
C CYS A 515 -17.01 -17.38 -21.08
N ALA A 516 -16.35 -17.60 -19.95
CA ALA A 516 -15.82 -18.91 -19.56
C ALA A 516 -16.96 -19.87 -19.23
N ALA A 517 -17.95 -19.41 -18.45
CA ALA A 517 -19.14 -20.19 -18.11
C ALA A 517 -20.00 -20.51 -19.35
N ALA A 518 -20.05 -19.61 -20.33
CA ALA A 518 -20.84 -19.80 -21.55
C ALA A 518 -20.11 -20.57 -22.66
N CYS A 519 -18.83 -20.94 -22.49
CA CYS A 519 -18.04 -21.53 -23.58
C CYS A 519 -18.45 -23.00 -23.81
N PRO A 520 -19.09 -23.34 -24.96
CA PRO A 520 -19.58 -24.70 -25.18
C PRO A 520 -18.45 -25.73 -25.33
N ALA A 521 -17.29 -25.32 -25.81
CA ALA A 521 -16.13 -26.19 -25.99
C ALA A 521 -15.23 -26.28 -24.75
N GLY A 522 -15.54 -25.55 -23.66
CA GLY A 522 -14.65 -25.43 -22.50
C GLY A 522 -13.27 -24.86 -22.86
N ALA A 523 -13.19 -24.05 -23.91
CA ALA A 523 -11.95 -23.48 -24.43
C ALA A 523 -11.47 -22.24 -23.65
N ILE A 524 -12.32 -21.64 -22.81
CA ILE A 524 -12.00 -20.40 -22.08
C ILE A 524 -11.86 -20.73 -20.60
N THR A 525 -10.72 -20.37 -20.01
CA THR A 525 -10.43 -20.55 -18.59
C THR A 525 -10.22 -19.22 -17.89
N LEU A 526 -10.38 -19.22 -16.57
CA LEU A 526 -10.18 -18.06 -15.72
C LEU A 526 -9.77 -18.57 -14.34
N GLU A 527 -8.55 -18.27 -13.91
CA GLU A 527 -7.95 -18.81 -12.67
C GLU A 527 -8.86 -18.64 -11.46
N VAL A 528 -9.50 -17.48 -11.33
CA VAL A 528 -10.43 -17.18 -10.22
C VAL A 528 -11.63 -18.13 -10.17
N LEU A 529 -12.09 -18.66 -11.31
CA LEU A 529 -13.18 -19.64 -11.35
C LEU A 529 -12.68 -21.07 -11.11
N ASP A 530 -11.47 -21.38 -11.56
CA ASP A 530 -10.90 -22.73 -11.44
C ASP A 530 -10.57 -23.07 -9.97
N GLU A 531 -10.29 -22.06 -9.15
CA GLU A 531 -10.17 -22.19 -7.69
C GLU A 531 -11.51 -22.43 -6.96
N ILE A 532 -12.65 -22.17 -7.60
CA ILE A 532 -13.99 -22.38 -7.02
C ILE A 532 -14.34 -23.87 -7.12
N MET A 533 -13.62 -24.68 -6.36
CA MET A 533 -13.97 -26.08 -6.17
C MET A 533 -15.05 -26.18 -5.08
N VAL A 534 -16.20 -26.75 -5.43
CA VAL A 534 -17.12 -27.31 -4.43
C VAL A 534 -16.45 -28.55 -3.83
N LYS A 535 -15.49 -28.35 -2.90
CA LYS A 535 -14.78 -29.44 -2.22
C LYS A 535 -15.78 -30.42 -1.61
N ASP A 536 -15.51 -31.71 -1.72
CA ASP A 536 -16.32 -32.75 -1.08
C ASP A 536 -16.32 -32.53 0.44
N ASN A 537 -17.50 -32.65 1.06
CA ASN A 537 -17.62 -32.59 2.51
C ASN A 537 -18.45 -33.77 3.01
N PRO A 538 -17.81 -34.87 3.44
CA PRO A 538 -18.52 -36.06 3.88
C PRO A 538 -19.24 -35.93 5.23
N LEU A 539 -19.10 -34.80 5.95
CA LEU A 539 -19.51 -34.66 7.36
C LEU A 539 -20.81 -33.88 7.60
N ILE A 540 -21.41 -33.24 6.58
CA ILE A 540 -22.66 -32.46 6.76
C ILE A 540 -23.75 -33.02 5.84
N ALA A 541 -24.58 -33.92 6.37
CA ALA A 541 -25.82 -34.30 5.70
C ALA A 541 -26.81 -33.11 5.72
N ARG A 542 -27.43 -32.80 4.58
CA ARG A 542 -28.50 -31.77 4.40
C ARG A 542 -28.09 -30.32 4.71
N TYR A 543 -27.18 -29.77 3.90
CA TYR A 543 -26.85 -28.33 3.91
C TYR A 543 -27.45 -27.56 2.73
N LEU A 544 -27.51 -26.23 2.83
CA LEU A 544 -27.85 -25.31 1.75
C LEU A 544 -26.57 -24.78 1.10
N ALA A 545 -26.37 -25.06 -0.19
CA ALA A 545 -25.29 -24.45 -0.95
C ALA A 545 -25.74 -23.07 -1.46
N ILE A 546 -24.98 -22.01 -1.15
CA ILE A 546 -25.30 -20.64 -1.54
C ILE A 546 -24.21 -20.13 -2.48
N PHE A 547 -24.55 -19.87 -3.74
CA PHE A 547 -23.67 -19.19 -4.69
C PHE A 547 -24.00 -17.70 -4.71
N ALA A 548 -23.12 -16.85 -4.18
CA ALA A 548 -23.38 -15.43 -4.03
C ALA A 548 -22.45 -14.56 -4.88
N CYS A 549 -23.01 -13.55 -5.56
CA CYS A 549 -22.21 -12.55 -6.25
C CYS A 549 -21.35 -11.76 -5.27
N ARG A 550 -20.12 -11.42 -5.68
CA ARG A 550 -19.28 -10.46 -4.95
C ARG A 550 -19.97 -9.14 -4.59
N GLY A 551 -20.92 -8.69 -5.40
CA GLY A 551 -21.66 -7.46 -5.14
C GLY A 551 -22.68 -7.54 -4.00
N VAL A 552 -23.05 -8.74 -3.54
CA VAL A 552 -24.08 -8.96 -2.49
C VAL A 552 -23.58 -9.83 -1.33
N VAL A 553 -22.36 -10.37 -1.43
CA VAL A 553 -21.78 -11.23 -0.40
C VAL A 553 -21.61 -10.53 0.95
N LEU A 554 -21.61 -9.19 0.95
CA LEU A 554 -21.56 -8.36 2.17
C LEU A 554 -22.87 -8.38 2.96
N ASP A 555 -23.95 -8.82 2.35
CA ASP A 555 -25.24 -9.00 3.03
C ASP A 555 -25.43 -10.43 3.52
N LEU A 556 -24.45 -11.30 3.26
CA LEU A 556 -24.40 -12.71 3.64
C LEU A 556 -23.29 -12.99 4.66
N THR A 557 -22.98 -12.02 5.52
CA THR A 557 -21.86 -12.16 6.47
C THR A 557 -22.19 -13.18 7.55
N ARG A 558 -21.15 -13.87 8.04
CA ARG A 558 -21.29 -14.87 9.11
C ARG A 558 -21.84 -14.25 10.39
N ASP A 559 -21.55 -12.98 10.65
CA ASP A 559 -22.10 -12.22 11.77
C ASP A 559 -23.58 -11.94 11.61
N LYS A 560 -24.03 -11.58 10.40
CA LYS A 560 -25.46 -11.47 10.10
C LYS A 560 -26.15 -12.84 10.19
N PHE A 561 -25.45 -13.95 9.93
CA PHE A 561 -25.94 -15.32 10.16
C PHE A 561 -25.85 -15.80 11.62
N LYS A 562 -25.23 -15.06 12.57
CA LYS A 562 -25.02 -15.58 13.95
C LYS A 562 -26.32 -15.95 14.66
N GLU A 563 -27.38 -15.19 14.39
CA GLU A 563 -28.71 -15.43 14.94
C GLU A 563 -29.54 -16.40 14.10
N SER A 564 -29.00 -16.84 12.96
CA SER A 564 -29.71 -17.65 11.99
C SER A 564 -29.68 -19.14 12.34
N SER A 565 -30.85 -19.77 12.21
CA SER A 565 -31.06 -21.21 12.38
C SER A 565 -30.30 -22.08 11.36
N ILE A 566 -29.77 -21.48 10.28
CA ILE A 566 -29.09 -22.17 9.18
C ILE A 566 -27.57 -21.90 9.13
N LEU A 567 -26.99 -21.17 10.09
CA LEU A 567 -25.56 -20.82 10.10
C LEU A 567 -24.64 -22.03 9.87
N ASN A 568 -24.84 -23.11 10.62
CA ASN A 568 -24.01 -24.34 10.51
C ASN A 568 -24.52 -25.32 9.44
N LYS A 569 -25.55 -24.92 8.68
CA LYS A 569 -26.22 -25.72 7.67
C LYS A 569 -26.12 -25.06 6.30
N THR A 570 -25.25 -24.08 6.13
CA THR A 570 -25.04 -23.36 4.87
C THR A 570 -23.59 -23.47 4.42
N ARG A 571 -23.40 -23.43 3.11
CA ARG A 571 -22.09 -23.32 2.48
C ARG A 571 -22.11 -22.17 1.48
N LEU A 572 -21.49 -21.06 1.85
CA LEU A 572 -21.35 -19.90 0.99
C LEU A 572 -20.18 -20.09 0.01
N VAL A 573 -20.47 -19.93 -1.27
CA VAL A 573 -19.51 -19.94 -2.38
C VAL A 573 -19.62 -18.59 -3.07
N GLU A 574 -18.59 -17.77 -2.89
CA GLU A 574 -18.48 -16.48 -3.56
C GLU A 574 -18.09 -16.67 -5.02
N ILE A 575 -18.83 -16.04 -5.93
CA ILE A 575 -18.55 -16.01 -7.37
C ILE A 575 -18.40 -14.57 -7.87
N PRO A 576 -17.59 -14.30 -8.91
CA PRO A 576 -17.41 -12.94 -9.44
C PRO A 576 -18.74 -12.29 -9.84
N THR A 577 -19.63 -13.08 -10.44
CA THR A 577 -21.00 -12.71 -10.79
C THR A 577 -21.82 -13.98 -11.03
N SER A 578 -23.13 -13.92 -10.83
CA SER A 578 -24.07 -15.01 -11.13
C SER A 578 -24.09 -15.36 -12.61
N GLY A 579 -23.71 -14.44 -13.50
CA GLY A 579 -23.52 -14.73 -14.92
C GLY A 579 -22.34 -15.66 -15.23
N ALA A 580 -21.43 -15.87 -14.28
CA ALA A 580 -20.32 -16.82 -14.39
C ALA A 580 -20.63 -18.17 -13.73
N LEU A 581 -21.87 -18.36 -13.25
CA LEU A 581 -22.32 -19.62 -12.69
C LEU A 581 -22.30 -20.72 -13.76
N ARG A 582 -21.83 -21.90 -13.37
CA ARG A 582 -21.75 -23.09 -14.21
C ARG A 582 -22.79 -24.10 -13.74
N VAL A 583 -23.47 -24.76 -14.68
CA VAL A 583 -24.50 -25.78 -14.36
C VAL A 583 -23.87 -26.93 -13.58
N GLU A 584 -22.63 -27.27 -13.94
CA GLU A 584 -21.80 -28.29 -13.31
C GLU A 584 -21.61 -28.04 -11.81
N TRP A 585 -21.52 -26.77 -11.38
CA TRP A 585 -21.37 -26.42 -9.96
C TRP A 585 -22.66 -26.65 -9.17
N ILE A 586 -23.81 -26.38 -9.79
CA ILE A 586 -25.13 -26.63 -9.19
C ILE A 586 -25.33 -28.14 -9.01
N LEU A 587 -25.08 -28.92 -10.06
CA LEU A 587 -25.20 -30.37 -10.03
C LEU A 587 -24.24 -30.99 -9.02
N LYS A 588 -22.98 -30.53 -9.01
CA LYS A 588 -21.97 -31.00 -8.05
C LYS A 588 -22.35 -30.73 -6.60
N ALA A 589 -23.06 -29.63 -6.31
CA ALA A 589 -23.56 -29.37 -4.97
C ALA A 589 -24.59 -30.43 -4.52
N PHE A 590 -25.49 -30.85 -5.42
CA PHE A 590 -26.43 -31.94 -5.15
C PHE A 590 -25.76 -33.30 -5.05
N GLU A 591 -24.81 -33.61 -5.94
CA GLU A 591 -23.97 -34.82 -5.83
C GLU A 591 -23.27 -34.90 -4.46
N ASN A 592 -22.87 -33.74 -3.92
CA ASN A 592 -22.23 -33.62 -2.62
C ASN A 592 -23.22 -33.53 -1.45
N GLY A 593 -24.51 -33.84 -1.65
CA GLY A 593 -25.51 -33.98 -0.58
C GLY A 593 -26.22 -32.70 -0.14
N ALA A 594 -26.20 -31.62 -0.96
CA ALA A 594 -26.95 -30.41 -0.65
C ALA A 594 -28.47 -30.68 -0.63
N ALA A 595 -29.15 -30.24 0.43
CA ALA A 595 -30.61 -30.25 0.51
C ALA A 595 -31.24 -29.29 -0.51
N GLY A 596 -30.55 -28.19 -0.82
CA GLY A 596 -30.93 -27.27 -1.88
C GLY A 596 -29.77 -26.37 -2.26
N VAL A 597 -29.95 -25.66 -3.38
CA VAL A 597 -29.01 -24.68 -3.88
C VAL A 597 -29.72 -23.33 -3.98
N ALA A 598 -29.08 -22.27 -3.52
CA ALA A 598 -29.52 -20.89 -3.66
C ALA A 598 -28.49 -20.08 -4.46
N ILE A 599 -28.95 -19.35 -5.47
CA ILE A 599 -28.15 -18.37 -6.20
C ILE A 599 -28.59 -16.98 -5.76
N VAL A 600 -27.66 -16.22 -5.19
CA VAL A 600 -27.87 -14.84 -4.74
C VAL A 600 -27.17 -13.88 -5.69
N ALA A 601 -27.95 -13.05 -6.37
CA ALA A 601 -27.47 -12.08 -7.34
C ALA A 601 -27.71 -10.64 -6.91
N CYS A 602 -26.94 -9.71 -7.50
CA CYS A 602 -27.16 -8.28 -7.36
C CYS A 602 -28.57 -7.91 -7.86
N GLY A 603 -29.15 -6.91 -7.20
CA GLY A 603 -30.41 -6.29 -7.59
C GLY A 603 -30.37 -5.70 -8.99
N PRO A 604 -31.54 -5.45 -9.62
CA PRO A 604 -31.62 -4.74 -10.89
C PRO A 604 -30.87 -3.40 -10.84
N GLY A 605 -30.04 -3.11 -11.84
CA GLY A 605 -29.23 -1.87 -11.90
C GLY A 605 -27.99 -1.85 -11.00
N GLN A 606 -27.88 -2.76 -10.03
CA GLN A 606 -26.77 -2.81 -9.06
C GLN A 606 -25.66 -3.80 -9.45
N CYS A 607 -25.73 -4.36 -10.67
CA CYS A 607 -24.79 -5.40 -11.08
C CYS A 607 -23.40 -4.81 -11.36
N ARG A 608 -22.40 -5.25 -10.59
CA ARG A 608 -20.98 -4.91 -10.78
C ARG A 608 -20.47 -5.16 -12.20
N HIS A 609 -20.95 -6.23 -12.81
CA HIS A 609 -20.70 -6.55 -14.21
C HIS A 609 -22.02 -6.36 -14.95
N PRO A 610 -22.14 -5.38 -15.88
CA PRO A 610 -23.39 -5.18 -16.62
C PRO A 610 -23.90 -6.50 -17.19
N SER A 611 -25.22 -6.70 -17.20
CA SER A 611 -25.90 -7.93 -17.62
C SER A 611 -25.48 -9.25 -16.91
N GLY A 612 -24.65 -9.21 -15.86
CA GLY A 612 -24.23 -10.39 -15.12
C GLY A 612 -25.41 -11.16 -14.51
N SER A 613 -26.27 -10.48 -13.73
CA SER A 613 -27.47 -11.09 -13.14
C SER A 613 -28.43 -11.62 -14.20
N ALA A 614 -28.67 -10.83 -15.26
CA ALA A 614 -29.56 -11.24 -16.36
C ALA A 614 -29.04 -12.46 -17.14
N SER A 615 -27.73 -12.61 -17.24
CA SER A 615 -27.09 -13.73 -17.94
C SER A 615 -27.30 -15.08 -17.22
N CYS A 616 -27.60 -15.04 -15.91
CA CYS A 616 -27.80 -16.23 -15.09
C CYS A 616 -29.07 -17.02 -15.46
N ASN A 617 -30.11 -16.36 -15.98
CA ASN A 617 -31.41 -17.00 -16.28
C ASN A 617 -31.28 -18.25 -17.16
N ARG A 618 -30.43 -18.20 -18.20
CA ARG A 618 -30.18 -19.35 -19.09
C ARG A 618 -29.55 -20.53 -18.38
N VAL A 619 -28.66 -20.27 -17.41
CA VAL A 619 -28.01 -21.30 -16.60
C VAL A 619 -29.03 -21.96 -15.68
N LEU A 620 -29.90 -21.15 -15.05
CA LEU A 620 -30.95 -21.62 -14.15
C LEU A 620 -32.00 -22.46 -14.87
N GLU A 621 -32.46 -22.04 -16.05
CA GLU A 621 -33.40 -22.80 -16.87
C GLU A 621 -32.81 -24.17 -17.24
N ARG A 622 -31.57 -24.19 -17.74
CA ARG A 622 -30.88 -25.44 -18.08
C ARG A 622 -30.68 -26.33 -16.86
N ALA A 623 -30.30 -25.76 -15.71
CA ALA A 623 -30.14 -26.50 -14.47
C ALA A 623 -31.46 -27.14 -14.01
N ARG A 624 -32.57 -26.39 -14.02
CA ARG A 624 -33.90 -26.93 -13.66
C ARG A 624 -34.33 -28.09 -14.55
N THR A 625 -34.09 -28.00 -15.86
CA THR A 625 -34.39 -29.10 -16.79
C THR A 625 -33.58 -30.35 -16.47
N LEU A 626 -32.27 -30.20 -16.21
CA LEU A 626 -31.42 -31.34 -15.86
C LEU A 626 -31.78 -31.93 -14.49
N LEU A 627 -32.09 -31.09 -13.50
CA LEU A 627 -32.53 -31.55 -12.18
C LEU A 627 -33.81 -32.39 -12.28
N ALA A 628 -34.79 -31.93 -13.07
CA ALA A 628 -36.02 -32.69 -13.32
C ALA A 628 -35.74 -34.06 -13.99
N GLN A 629 -34.77 -34.12 -14.91
CA GLN A 629 -34.34 -35.38 -15.53
C GLN A 629 -33.63 -36.33 -14.56
N LEU A 630 -33.04 -35.80 -13.48
CA LEU A 630 -32.38 -36.55 -12.41
C LEU A 630 -33.33 -36.86 -11.24
N ASP A 631 -34.64 -36.63 -11.40
CA ASP A 631 -35.66 -36.78 -10.34
C ASP A 631 -35.39 -35.89 -9.09
N ILE A 632 -34.69 -34.77 -9.30
CA ILE A 632 -34.50 -33.73 -8.29
C ILE A 632 -35.50 -32.61 -8.56
N LYS A 633 -36.41 -32.40 -7.60
CA LYS A 633 -37.44 -31.36 -7.65
C LYS A 633 -36.84 -29.97 -7.96
N PRO A 634 -37.24 -29.28 -9.04
CA PRO A 634 -36.70 -27.97 -9.44
C PRO A 634 -36.79 -26.87 -8.37
N GLU A 635 -37.73 -27.01 -7.42
CA GLU A 635 -37.94 -26.12 -6.27
C GLU A 635 -36.76 -26.15 -5.30
N ARG A 636 -35.88 -27.17 -5.39
CA ARG A 636 -34.61 -27.25 -4.66
C ARG A 636 -33.53 -26.31 -5.23
N LEU A 637 -33.86 -25.53 -6.27
CA LEU A 637 -33.03 -24.46 -6.82
C LEU A 637 -33.70 -23.09 -6.66
N LEU A 638 -33.24 -22.31 -5.68
CA LEU A 638 -33.65 -20.93 -5.44
C LEU A 638 -32.77 -19.96 -6.24
N PHE A 639 -33.39 -18.98 -6.87
CA PHE A 639 -32.71 -17.78 -7.36
C PHE A 639 -33.33 -16.57 -6.67
N CYS A 640 -32.51 -15.75 -6.05
CA CYS A 640 -32.93 -14.48 -5.48
C CYS A 640 -32.02 -13.35 -5.95
N GLN A 641 -32.62 -12.19 -6.17
CA GLN A 641 -31.91 -10.95 -6.41
C GLN A 641 -32.14 -10.05 -5.20
N GLN A 642 -31.07 -9.49 -4.68
CA GLN A 642 -31.18 -8.56 -3.56
C GLN A 642 -32.03 -7.35 -3.93
N SER A 643 -33.06 -7.06 -3.14
CA SER A 643 -33.84 -5.82 -3.22
C SER A 643 -33.60 -4.93 -1.99
N GLU A 644 -33.82 -3.62 -2.12
CA GLU A 644 -33.62 -2.69 -0.99
C GLU A 644 -34.53 -3.04 0.20
N GLY A 645 -33.93 -3.14 1.38
CA GLY A 645 -34.66 -3.43 2.63
C GLY A 645 -35.03 -4.91 2.85
N GLU A 646 -34.65 -5.81 1.94
CA GLU A 646 -34.96 -7.24 2.06
C GLU A 646 -33.92 -7.96 2.93
N ASP A 647 -34.39 -8.65 3.98
CA ASP A 647 -33.56 -9.51 4.82
C ASP A 647 -33.27 -10.82 4.08
N LEU A 648 -32.14 -10.81 3.38
CA LEU A 648 -31.67 -11.94 2.58
C LEU A 648 -31.45 -13.20 3.43
N ILE A 649 -31.07 -13.07 4.70
CA ILE A 649 -30.84 -14.20 5.60
C ILE A 649 -32.17 -14.84 5.94
N ARG A 650 -33.16 -14.05 6.33
CA ARG A 650 -34.51 -14.54 6.60
C ARG A 650 -35.14 -15.21 5.38
N LEU A 651 -34.87 -14.71 4.17
CA LEU A 651 -35.30 -15.36 2.92
C LEU A 651 -34.67 -16.74 2.74
N LEU A 652 -33.37 -16.88 3.02
CA LEU A 652 -32.66 -18.15 2.95
C LEU A 652 -33.09 -19.13 4.04
N GLU A 653 -33.42 -18.66 5.24
CA GLU A 653 -34.00 -19.47 6.33
C GLU A 653 -35.35 -20.04 5.93
N ASN A 654 -36.26 -19.19 5.49
CA ASN A 654 -37.58 -19.59 5.01
C ASN A 654 -37.48 -20.58 3.84
N TYR A 655 -36.47 -20.43 2.99
CA TYR A 655 -36.19 -21.39 1.93
C TYR A 655 -35.70 -22.73 2.48
N TYR A 656 -34.73 -22.73 3.39
CA TYR A 656 -34.21 -23.95 4.00
C TYR A 656 -35.28 -24.74 4.76
N ASP A 657 -36.18 -24.07 5.46
CA ASP A 657 -37.29 -24.73 6.16
C ASP A 657 -38.28 -25.38 5.20
N ARG A 658 -38.55 -24.77 4.03
CA ARG A 658 -39.37 -25.38 2.98
C ARG A 658 -38.73 -26.64 2.40
N LEU A 659 -37.40 -26.71 2.29
CA LEU A 659 -36.70 -27.91 1.80
C LEU A 659 -36.95 -29.14 2.67
N LYS A 660 -37.13 -28.96 3.99
CA LYS A 660 -37.46 -30.07 4.91
C LYS A 660 -38.81 -30.73 4.57
N ILE A 661 -39.75 -29.96 4.04
CA ILE A 661 -41.09 -30.43 3.64
C ILE A 661 -41.01 -31.11 2.27
N ILE A 662 -40.19 -30.57 1.36
CA ILE A 662 -40.03 -31.07 -0.01
C ILE A 662 -39.41 -32.48 -0.05
N ASP A 663 -38.56 -32.83 0.92
CA ASP A 663 -37.92 -34.14 1.07
C ASP A 663 -38.83 -35.23 1.71
N ILE A 664 -40.00 -34.87 2.27
CA ILE A 664 -40.92 -35.81 2.97
C ILE A 664 -41.93 -36.44 1.99
N ASN A 665 -42.07 -35.89 0.79
CA ASN A 665 -42.91 -36.39 -0.31
C ASN A 665 -42.06 -36.71 -1.51
#